data_AF-A0A7X7E4Y3-F1
#
_entry.id   AF-A0A7X7E4Y3-F1
#
_cell.length_a   1.000
_cell.length_b   1.000
_cell.length_c   1.000
_cell.angle_alpha   90.00
_cell.angle_beta   90.00
_cell.angle_gamma   90.00
#
_symmetry.space_group_name_H-M   'P 1'
#
loop_
_entity.id
_entity.type
_entity.pdbx_description
1 polymer ?
#
loop_
_entity_poly.entity_id
_entity_poly.type
_entity_poly.pdbx_seq_one_letter_code
_entity_poly.pdbx_strand_id
1 'polypeptide(L)'
;MRIALVYPKFEKFLANNPELDSGLIRYFLGDFTTPPSLGIPILAALTPEHIELTFIDDNSGDNIDYSEKFDLVGINCFTPQATRAFEIADKFRDNGTKVIMGGFFPSFMVEECLKHADSVNVGEGETTWREILNDTQNNQLKKVYKGGCKSDPEQWPIPKRSIFYNNRSYQWEEDLIQVSRGCSYNCAMCAIPAHMGFKMRFKPIDRVVEELKTLKYENVYLADDSLFFTQKRISDYAAELFKRIKPLNKKYFVSSTVALNADPDFLTLAAEAGVKNFYCTMNVDPFSIKALQGDKQEQQRIIDLVKILEDREIRFFGSCALGRDWDDESIADRILELYHKAKIETSEFFIFTPYPGSAHWDRLIRQNRIIDTTWKNYNGAHVVFKPLNMTEQQLYGQFIKVWNEFFKTQKDVNLSSLEPSTFEKGVQIVGKPLQESGVKGESVITGMGFLSPIGHTTDSLLESLENSRTGIDRIQKIDTSHFKLKYGGEIKEFNPDAWFSNEEQILYNDRYLQQAIVAMKRALDDANLTVEQLQNTDMAIVLSTCNGGLLTGEDLYRWKHGKSDREYNENMNIQAKYYGFGRAISSYFNLNCEIWIVTTACSSSTGAIGLAKTLIDRGYYSTVIVGGSDSIALSNVAGFDALGGTSGEPISPFSLPVGLNVGEAACFWVVEEMEKALLRKVRCYGRIAGHSTGLDAHHPTAPDPRGDGVYRALYMALNDSGYSIDEMGCINAHGTGTEVNDIC
;
A
#
# COMPACT_ATOMS: atom_id res chain seq x y z
N MET A 1 -40.66 7.34 23.44
CA MET A 1 -40.06 6.00 23.31
C MET A 1 -38.64 6.17 22.85
N ARG A 2 -37.71 5.45 23.48
CA ARG A 2 -36.27 5.51 23.23
C ARG A 2 -35.77 4.12 22.91
N ILE A 3 -35.05 3.98 21.80
CA ILE A 3 -34.57 2.68 21.32
C ILE A 3 -33.08 2.71 21.05
N ALA A 4 -32.41 1.56 21.17
CA ALA A 4 -31.04 1.38 20.72
C ALA A 4 -30.98 0.34 19.60
N LEU A 5 -30.15 0.60 18.58
CA LEU A 5 -29.72 -0.39 17.60
C LEU A 5 -28.26 -0.74 17.88
N VAL A 6 -27.99 -2.02 18.15
CA VAL A 6 -26.65 -2.49 18.52
C VAL A 6 -26.06 -3.35 17.40
N TYR A 7 -24.83 -3.06 17.03
CA TYR A 7 -24.00 -3.89 16.16
C TYR A 7 -22.88 -4.56 16.99
N PRO A 8 -23.02 -5.86 17.32
CA PRO A 8 -22.06 -6.55 18.20
C PRO A 8 -20.68 -6.72 17.55
N LYS A 9 -19.61 -6.75 18.35
CA LYS A 9 -18.29 -7.15 17.84
C LYS A 9 -18.23 -8.64 17.54
N PHE A 10 -17.32 -9.03 16.66
CA PHE A 10 -16.94 -10.44 16.46
C PHE A 10 -15.43 -10.58 16.45
N GLU A 11 -14.98 -11.80 16.76
CA GLU A 11 -13.56 -12.13 16.79
C GLU A 11 -13.04 -12.28 15.36
N LYS A 12 -12.30 -11.27 14.89
CA LYS A 12 -11.56 -11.35 13.63
C LYS A 12 -10.45 -12.38 13.74
N PHE A 13 -10.17 -13.05 12.63
CA PHE A 13 -9.24 -14.17 12.59
C PHE A 13 -7.82 -13.82 13.05
N LEU A 14 -7.21 -12.78 12.48
CA LEU A 14 -5.80 -12.45 12.76
C LEU A 14 -5.58 -11.94 14.17
N ALA A 15 -6.55 -11.21 14.72
CA ALA A 15 -6.52 -10.76 16.11
C ALA A 15 -6.37 -11.92 17.13
N ASN A 16 -6.80 -13.13 16.77
CA ASN A 16 -6.69 -14.32 17.62
C ASN A 16 -5.53 -15.26 17.24
N ASN A 17 -4.76 -14.95 16.20
CA ASN A 17 -3.64 -15.76 15.72
C ASN A 17 -2.37 -14.90 15.60
N PRO A 18 -1.84 -14.38 16.71
CA PRO A 18 -0.70 -13.46 16.71
C PRO A 18 0.57 -14.06 16.10
N GLU A 19 0.73 -15.39 16.16
CA GLU A 19 1.84 -16.10 15.48
C GLU A 19 1.70 -16.05 13.96
N LEU A 20 0.47 -16.14 13.43
CA LEU A 20 0.24 -15.96 12.00
C LEU A 20 0.42 -14.49 11.63
N ASP A 21 -0.21 -13.59 12.39
CA ASP A 21 -0.16 -12.14 12.15
C ASP A 21 1.27 -11.60 12.12
N SER A 22 2.10 -11.96 13.11
CA SER A 22 3.54 -11.61 13.13
C SER A 22 4.35 -12.23 11.99
N GLY A 23 3.88 -13.35 11.42
CA GLY A 23 4.47 -14.01 10.27
C GLY A 23 3.98 -13.47 8.92
N LEU A 24 2.87 -12.74 8.89
CA LEU A 24 2.35 -12.06 7.70
C LEU A 24 3.17 -10.80 7.46
N ILE A 25 4.17 -10.92 6.61
CA ILE A 25 5.12 -9.84 6.36
C ILE A 25 4.41 -8.59 5.81
N ARG A 26 3.28 -8.74 5.09
CA ARG A 26 2.50 -7.67 4.43
C ARG A 26 1.03 -8.06 4.19
N TYR A 27 0.16 -8.04 5.20
CA TYR A 27 -1.29 -8.17 5.02
C TYR A 27 -2.05 -7.02 5.69
N PHE A 28 -2.81 -6.28 4.89
CA PHE A 28 -3.48 -5.04 5.33
C PHE A 28 -4.99 -5.20 5.54
N LEU A 29 -5.57 -6.33 5.10
CA LEU A 29 -7.04 -6.50 5.07
C LEU A 29 -7.69 -7.02 6.34
N GLY A 30 -6.90 -7.58 7.26
CA GLY A 30 -7.43 -8.26 8.44
C GLY A 30 -8.04 -7.33 9.47
N ASP A 31 -7.56 -6.09 9.53
CA ASP A 31 -7.91 -5.15 10.58
C ASP A 31 -9.01 -4.16 10.20
N PHE A 32 -9.49 -4.18 8.95
CA PHE A 32 -10.50 -3.23 8.48
C PHE A 32 -11.79 -3.25 9.31
N THR A 33 -12.11 -2.11 9.89
CA THR A 33 -13.39 -1.81 10.55
C THR A 33 -14.30 -1.11 9.54
N THR A 34 -15.30 -1.84 9.06
CA THR A 34 -16.30 -1.30 8.14
C THR A 34 -17.57 -0.95 8.91
N PRO A 35 -18.36 0.05 8.47
CA PRO A 35 -19.66 0.31 9.06
C PRO A 35 -20.58 -0.90 8.89
N PRO A 36 -21.62 -1.05 9.74
CA PRO A 36 -22.55 -2.17 9.63
C PRO A 36 -23.24 -2.22 8.26
N SER A 37 -23.73 -3.40 7.90
CA SER A 37 -24.57 -3.56 6.70
C SER A 37 -25.79 -2.63 6.74
N LEU A 38 -26.32 -2.30 5.56
CA LEU A 38 -27.33 -1.25 5.40
C LEU A 38 -28.68 -1.53 6.10
N GLY A 39 -28.89 -2.71 6.68
CA GLY A 39 -30.08 -3.02 7.47
C GLY A 39 -30.30 -2.03 8.62
N ILE A 40 -29.27 -1.76 9.44
CA ILE A 40 -29.36 -0.82 10.57
C ILE A 40 -29.71 0.60 10.10
N PRO A 41 -28.98 1.23 9.16
CA PRO A 41 -29.30 2.58 8.71
C PRO A 41 -30.64 2.67 7.94
N ILE A 42 -31.12 1.59 7.32
CA ILE A 42 -32.48 1.53 6.75
C ILE A 42 -33.53 1.55 7.88
N LEU A 43 -33.38 0.72 8.92
CA LEU A 43 -34.30 0.74 10.07
C LEU A 43 -34.25 2.09 10.79
N ALA A 44 -33.08 2.70 10.91
CA ALA A 44 -32.93 4.04 11.48
C ALA A 44 -33.64 5.11 10.64
N ALA A 45 -33.68 4.98 9.31
CA ALA A 45 -34.42 5.87 8.42
C ALA A 45 -35.95 5.61 8.48
N LEU A 46 -36.38 4.37 8.70
CA LEU A 46 -37.79 4.00 8.87
C LEU A 46 -38.33 4.37 10.26
N THR A 47 -37.47 4.71 11.22
CA THR A 47 -37.86 5.07 12.58
C THR A 47 -38.42 6.50 12.59
N PRO A 48 -39.68 6.70 13.03
CA PRO A 48 -40.30 8.02 13.14
C PRO A 48 -39.46 9.01 13.96
N GLU A 49 -39.44 10.29 13.56
CA GLU A 49 -38.62 11.33 14.21
C GLU A 49 -38.91 11.56 15.69
N HIS A 50 -40.12 11.23 16.16
CA HIS A 50 -40.50 11.35 17.57
C HIS A 50 -39.96 10.21 18.46
N ILE A 51 -39.32 9.20 17.88
CA ILE A 51 -38.65 8.11 18.59
C ILE A 51 -37.16 8.44 18.64
N GLU A 52 -36.63 8.55 19.85
CA GLU A 52 -35.20 8.74 20.05
C GLU A 52 -34.48 7.43 19.74
N LEU A 53 -33.50 7.48 18.83
CA LEU A 53 -32.72 6.33 18.38
C LEU A 53 -31.24 6.55 18.68
N THR A 54 -30.67 5.61 19.42
CA THR A 54 -29.22 5.51 19.66
C THR A 54 -28.65 4.36 18.82
N PHE A 55 -27.53 4.61 18.14
CA PHE A 55 -26.75 3.54 17.51
C PHE A 55 -25.53 3.24 18.37
N ILE A 56 -25.25 1.97 18.62
CA ILE A 56 -24.13 1.51 19.43
C ILE A 56 -23.35 0.48 18.60
N ASP A 57 -22.09 0.79 18.27
CA ASP A 57 -21.22 -0.07 17.49
C ASP A 57 -20.10 -0.67 18.36
N ASP A 58 -20.43 -1.77 19.03
CA ASP A 58 -19.48 -2.57 19.84
C ASP A 58 -18.31 -3.08 18.97
N ASN A 59 -18.54 -3.31 17.68
CA ASN A 59 -17.50 -3.74 16.73
C ASN A 59 -16.46 -2.64 16.46
N SER A 60 -16.86 -1.37 16.52
CA SER A 60 -15.97 -0.22 16.40
C SER A 60 -15.28 0.18 17.72
N GLY A 61 -15.64 -0.48 18.82
CA GLY A 61 -15.11 -0.21 20.17
C GLY A 61 -15.95 0.73 21.02
N ASP A 62 -17.20 1.03 20.63
CA ASP A 62 -18.10 1.85 21.45
C ASP A 62 -18.34 1.20 22.83
N ASN A 63 -18.36 2.02 23.89
CA ASN A 63 -18.71 1.54 25.22
C ASN A 63 -20.22 1.34 25.34
N ILE A 64 -20.65 0.16 25.76
CA ILE A 64 -22.06 -0.15 26.00
C ILE A 64 -22.40 0.16 27.47
N ASP A 65 -23.15 1.24 27.70
CA ASP A 65 -23.71 1.53 29.03
C ASP A 65 -25.00 0.73 29.26
N TYR A 66 -24.87 -0.41 29.94
CA TYR A 66 -26.01 -1.26 30.27
C TYR A 66 -26.97 -0.63 31.29
N SER A 67 -26.56 0.44 32.01
CA SER A 67 -27.43 1.11 32.99
C SER A 67 -28.46 2.03 32.33
N GLU A 68 -28.23 2.39 31.07
CA GLU A 68 -29.09 3.24 30.28
C GLU A 68 -30.45 2.59 30.01
N LYS A 69 -31.53 3.38 30.16
CA LYS A 69 -32.90 2.90 29.99
C LYS A 69 -33.37 3.12 28.56
N PHE A 70 -33.67 2.01 27.89
CA PHE A 70 -34.31 1.95 26.58
C PHE A 70 -35.65 1.21 26.71
N ASP A 71 -36.63 1.61 25.91
CA ASP A 71 -37.90 0.86 25.77
C ASP A 71 -37.70 -0.40 24.92
N LEU A 72 -36.73 -0.37 23.99
CA LEU A 72 -36.36 -1.50 23.14
C LEU A 72 -34.89 -1.42 22.72
N VAL A 73 -34.20 -2.56 22.79
CA VAL A 73 -32.87 -2.75 22.19
C VAL A 73 -33.00 -3.74 21.03
N GLY A 74 -32.69 -3.28 19.82
CA GLY A 74 -32.60 -4.10 18.62
C GLY A 74 -31.17 -4.52 18.36
N ILE A 75 -30.90 -5.82 18.36
CA ILE A 75 -29.57 -6.37 18.07
C ILE A 75 -29.59 -7.03 16.70
N ASN A 76 -28.81 -6.49 15.76
CA ASN A 76 -28.63 -7.09 14.45
C ASN A 76 -27.33 -7.90 14.43
N CYS A 77 -27.40 -9.21 14.15
CA CYS A 77 -26.21 -10.05 14.12
C CYS A 77 -26.21 -11.12 13.02
N PHE A 78 -25.00 -11.48 12.60
CA PHE A 78 -24.72 -12.69 11.84
C PHE A 78 -23.94 -13.69 12.71
N THR A 79 -23.70 -14.90 12.21
CA THR A 79 -23.27 -16.05 13.05
C THR A 79 -22.04 -15.80 13.94
N PRO A 80 -20.92 -15.25 13.45
CA PRO A 80 -19.73 -14.95 14.27
C PRO A 80 -19.99 -13.98 15.42
N GLN A 81 -21.00 -13.11 15.29
CA GLN A 81 -21.40 -12.15 16.31
C GLN A 81 -22.35 -12.74 17.35
N ALA A 82 -22.93 -13.92 17.12
CA ALA A 82 -24.07 -14.39 17.90
C ALA A 82 -23.75 -14.60 19.38
N THR A 83 -22.56 -15.15 19.72
CA THR A 83 -22.14 -15.30 21.12
C THR A 83 -22.11 -13.95 21.85
N ARG A 84 -21.50 -12.93 21.23
CA ARG A 84 -21.45 -11.58 21.79
C ARG A 84 -22.83 -10.91 21.84
N ALA A 85 -23.65 -11.15 20.82
CA ALA A 85 -25.02 -10.66 20.75
C ALA A 85 -25.87 -11.18 21.94
N PHE A 86 -25.69 -12.46 22.32
CA PHE A 86 -26.37 -13.04 23.48
C PHE A 86 -25.92 -12.40 24.79
N GLU A 87 -24.62 -12.19 25.00
CA GLU A 87 -24.10 -11.49 26.18
C GLU A 87 -24.69 -10.09 26.33
N ILE A 88 -24.80 -9.35 25.23
CA ILE A 88 -25.39 -8.01 25.21
C ILE A 88 -26.89 -8.09 25.52
N ALA A 89 -27.61 -9.03 24.89
CA ALA A 89 -29.04 -9.23 25.08
C ALA A 89 -29.38 -9.54 26.54
N ASP A 90 -28.67 -10.49 27.15
CA ASP A 90 -28.90 -10.91 28.54
C ASP A 90 -28.68 -9.75 29.51
N LYS A 91 -27.59 -8.98 29.34
CA LYS A 91 -27.30 -7.82 30.22
C LYS A 91 -28.36 -6.73 30.15
N PHE A 92 -28.90 -6.44 28.96
CA PHE A 92 -30.00 -5.48 28.85
C PHE A 92 -31.29 -6.01 29.48
N ARG A 93 -31.59 -7.30 29.31
CA ARG A 93 -32.78 -7.94 29.92
C ARG A 93 -32.69 -8.01 31.43
N ASP A 94 -31.52 -8.28 32.00
CA ASP A 94 -31.28 -8.27 33.44
C ASP A 94 -31.60 -6.89 34.05
N ASN A 95 -31.44 -5.82 33.28
CA ASN A 95 -31.80 -4.46 33.66
C ASN A 95 -33.26 -4.07 33.32
N GLY A 96 -34.08 -5.03 32.88
CA GLY A 96 -35.51 -4.87 32.59
C GLY A 96 -35.84 -4.32 31.20
N THR A 97 -34.84 -4.12 30.34
CA THR A 97 -35.03 -3.61 28.97
C THR A 97 -35.50 -4.72 28.03
N LYS A 98 -36.46 -4.42 27.15
CA LYS A 98 -36.91 -5.37 26.12
C LYS A 98 -35.89 -5.51 25.01
N VAL A 99 -35.58 -6.75 24.63
CA VAL A 99 -34.61 -7.04 23.56
C VAL A 99 -35.26 -7.78 22.40
N ILE A 100 -35.02 -7.28 21.19
CA ILE A 100 -35.34 -7.98 19.94
C ILE A 100 -34.07 -8.28 19.15
N MET A 101 -33.96 -9.49 18.62
CA MET A 101 -32.84 -9.89 17.75
C MET A 101 -33.30 -10.04 16.30
N GLY A 102 -32.45 -9.62 15.35
CA GLY A 102 -32.69 -9.74 13.92
C GLY A 102 -31.40 -9.94 13.12
N GLY A 103 -31.54 -10.20 11.82
CA GLY A 103 -30.42 -10.49 10.92
C GLY A 103 -30.37 -11.96 10.50
N PHE A 104 -29.25 -12.36 9.90
CA PHE A 104 -29.09 -13.69 9.33
C PHE A 104 -29.19 -14.78 10.40
N PHE A 105 -28.39 -14.68 11.46
CA PHE A 105 -28.34 -15.74 12.47
C PHE A 105 -29.68 -15.90 13.21
N PRO A 106 -30.32 -14.83 13.73
CA PRO A 106 -31.62 -14.95 14.41
C PRO A 106 -32.74 -15.50 13.53
N SER A 107 -32.69 -15.27 12.22
CA SER A 107 -33.68 -15.79 11.28
C SER A 107 -33.66 -17.31 11.15
N PHE A 108 -32.51 -17.96 11.38
CA PHE A 108 -32.36 -19.41 11.29
C PHE A 108 -32.28 -20.09 12.66
N MET A 109 -31.88 -19.37 13.70
CA MET A 109 -31.69 -19.89 15.05
C MET A 109 -32.66 -19.26 16.05
N VAL A 110 -33.96 -19.24 15.69
CA VAL A 110 -35.03 -18.56 16.45
C VAL A 110 -35.12 -19.07 17.90
N GLU A 111 -35.16 -20.39 18.08
CA GLU A 111 -35.30 -21.00 19.41
C GLU A 111 -34.09 -20.70 20.30
N GLU A 112 -32.89 -20.64 19.71
CA GLU A 112 -31.67 -20.26 20.42
C GLU A 112 -31.72 -18.80 20.87
N CYS A 113 -32.11 -17.90 19.96
CA CYS A 113 -32.19 -16.47 20.25
C CYS A 113 -33.25 -16.15 21.31
N LEU A 114 -34.38 -16.86 21.32
CA LEU A 114 -35.45 -16.66 22.32
C LEU A 114 -35.08 -17.06 23.76
N LYS A 115 -33.95 -17.73 23.97
CA LYS A 115 -33.38 -17.92 25.31
C LYS A 115 -32.82 -16.60 25.86
N HIS A 116 -32.29 -15.77 24.97
CA HIS A 116 -31.55 -14.55 25.29
C HIS A 116 -32.32 -13.26 24.97
N ALA A 117 -33.39 -13.31 24.18
CA ALA A 117 -34.19 -12.15 23.76
C ALA A 117 -35.70 -12.32 24.05
N ASP A 118 -36.42 -11.21 24.21
CA ASP A 118 -37.89 -11.22 24.33
C ASP A 118 -38.57 -11.53 22.98
N SER A 119 -37.92 -11.15 21.88
CA SER A 119 -38.47 -11.25 20.53
C SER A 119 -37.40 -11.53 19.47
N VAL A 120 -37.82 -12.14 18.36
CA VAL A 120 -36.98 -12.37 17.18
C VAL A 120 -37.72 -11.92 15.92
N ASN A 121 -37.05 -11.15 15.06
CA ASN A 121 -37.51 -10.88 13.70
C ASN A 121 -36.87 -11.85 12.71
N VAL A 122 -37.71 -12.61 11.99
CA VAL A 122 -37.28 -13.59 10.99
C VAL A 122 -37.42 -13.01 9.58
N GLY A 123 -36.31 -12.88 8.87
CA GLY A 123 -36.23 -12.32 7.53
C GLY A 123 -36.04 -10.80 7.53
N GLU A 124 -36.58 -10.14 6.51
CA GLU A 124 -36.40 -8.71 6.27
C GLU A 124 -37.09 -7.84 7.32
N GLY A 125 -36.33 -6.98 8.01
CA GLY A 125 -36.85 -6.16 9.10
C GLY A 125 -37.73 -4.99 8.65
N GLU A 126 -37.58 -4.51 7.41
CA GLU A 126 -38.31 -3.33 6.92
C GLU A 126 -39.83 -3.55 6.91
N THR A 127 -40.28 -4.80 6.71
CA THR A 127 -41.70 -5.14 6.61
C THR A 127 -42.39 -5.25 7.97
N THR A 128 -41.63 -5.45 9.05
CA THR A 128 -42.13 -5.65 10.41
C THR A 128 -41.80 -4.49 11.34
N TRP A 129 -40.84 -3.62 10.98
CA TRP A 129 -40.32 -2.60 11.88
C TRP A 129 -41.38 -1.70 12.49
N ARG A 130 -42.34 -1.22 11.69
CA ARG A 130 -43.44 -0.38 12.18
C ARG A 130 -44.34 -1.13 13.17
N GLU A 131 -44.58 -2.40 12.94
CA GLU A 131 -45.37 -3.26 13.84
C GLU A 131 -44.62 -3.48 15.16
N ILE A 132 -43.32 -3.79 15.09
CA ILE A 132 -42.44 -3.96 16.26
C ILE A 132 -42.44 -2.70 17.14
N LEU A 133 -42.29 -1.52 16.54
CA LEU A 133 -42.30 -0.26 17.28
C LEU A 133 -43.66 0.01 17.94
N ASN A 134 -44.77 -0.23 17.24
CA ASN A 134 -46.12 -0.07 17.80
C ASN A 134 -46.38 -1.06 18.94
N ASP A 135 -46.01 -2.33 18.77
CA ASP A 135 -46.19 -3.37 19.77
C ASP A 135 -45.32 -3.09 21.01
N THR A 136 -44.12 -2.53 20.82
CA THR A 136 -43.26 -2.07 21.93
C THR A 136 -43.95 -0.96 22.73
N GLN A 137 -44.45 0.08 22.06
CA GLN A 137 -45.16 1.19 22.72
C GLN A 137 -46.38 0.72 23.51
N ASN A 138 -47.07 -0.31 23.02
CA ASN A 138 -48.26 -0.88 23.66
C ASN A 138 -47.94 -2.02 24.65
N ASN A 139 -46.67 -2.33 24.90
CA ASN A 139 -46.23 -3.47 25.72
C ASN A 139 -46.83 -4.83 25.28
N GLN A 140 -46.95 -5.01 23.96
CA GLN A 140 -47.52 -6.18 23.27
C GLN A 140 -46.51 -6.87 22.35
N LEU A 141 -45.21 -6.71 22.62
CA LEU A 141 -44.13 -7.29 21.81
C LEU A 141 -44.32 -8.81 21.64
N LYS A 142 -44.44 -9.25 20.38
CA LYS A 142 -44.62 -10.67 20.03
C LYS A 142 -43.29 -11.40 20.18
N LYS A 143 -43.35 -12.70 20.48
CA LYS A 143 -42.15 -13.56 20.50
C LYS A 143 -41.46 -13.64 19.13
N VAL A 144 -42.24 -13.72 18.05
CA VAL A 144 -41.69 -13.88 16.70
C VAL A 144 -42.43 -12.99 15.71
N TYR A 145 -41.68 -12.14 15.03
CA TYR A 145 -42.13 -11.38 13.86
C TYR A 145 -41.63 -12.08 12.58
N LYS A 146 -42.47 -12.10 11.54
CA LYS A 146 -42.17 -12.77 10.27
C LYS A 146 -42.08 -11.73 9.15
N GLY A 147 -40.90 -11.19 8.96
CA GLY A 147 -40.61 -10.24 7.89
C GLY A 147 -40.59 -10.88 6.50
N GLY A 148 -40.15 -12.14 6.43
CA GLY A 148 -40.08 -12.90 5.18
C GLY A 148 -39.15 -12.26 4.15
N CYS A 149 -39.42 -12.50 2.86
CA CYS A 149 -38.67 -11.96 1.73
C CYS A 149 -39.56 -11.10 0.82
N LYS A 150 -40.25 -10.11 1.41
CA LYS A 150 -41.29 -9.29 0.74
C LYS A 150 -40.98 -7.80 0.68
N SER A 151 -39.86 -7.36 1.24
CA SER A 151 -39.40 -5.96 1.16
C SER A 151 -39.30 -5.52 -0.30
N ASP A 152 -39.86 -4.36 -0.60
CA ASP A 152 -39.87 -3.77 -1.94
C ASP A 152 -38.76 -2.72 -2.04
N PRO A 153 -37.70 -2.94 -2.84
CA PRO A 153 -36.61 -1.98 -2.99
C PRO A 153 -37.04 -0.58 -3.47
N GLU A 154 -38.20 -0.47 -4.11
CA GLU A 154 -38.77 0.82 -4.51
C GLU A 154 -39.19 1.68 -3.29
N GLN A 155 -39.62 1.02 -2.21
CA GLN A 155 -40.11 1.67 -0.99
C GLN A 155 -38.99 1.90 0.04
N TRP A 156 -37.76 1.51 -0.25
CA TRP A 156 -36.66 1.73 0.68
C TRP A 156 -36.38 3.23 0.86
N PRO A 157 -36.28 3.71 2.10
CA PRO A 157 -35.79 5.06 2.35
C PRO A 157 -34.30 5.15 1.97
N ILE A 158 -33.80 6.37 1.84
CA ILE A 158 -32.34 6.59 1.82
C ILE A 158 -31.81 6.21 3.21
N PRO A 159 -30.87 5.26 3.32
CA PRO A 159 -30.31 4.83 4.61
C PRO A 159 -29.70 6.00 5.39
N LYS A 160 -29.97 6.05 6.70
CA LYS A 160 -29.51 7.13 7.61
C LYS A 160 -28.05 6.91 8.03
N ARG A 161 -27.10 7.06 7.09
CA ARG A 161 -25.64 6.84 7.31
C ARG A 161 -25.01 7.82 8.31
N SER A 162 -25.66 8.95 8.56
CA SER A 162 -25.23 9.94 9.56
C SER A 162 -25.10 9.36 10.97
N ILE A 163 -25.72 8.22 11.27
CA ILE A 163 -25.59 7.55 12.57
C ILE A 163 -24.19 7.00 12.83
N PHE A 164 -23.35 6.85 11.80
CA PHE A 164 -22.02 6.27 11.93
C PHE A 164 -20.89 7.08 11.25
N TYR A 165 -21.19 8.11 10.43
CA TYR A 165 -20.16 8.92 9.75
C TYR A 165 -19.15 9.65 10.66
N ASN A 166 -19.47 9.87 11.93
CA ASN A 166 -18.58 10.52 12.88
C ASN A 166 -17.69 9.54 13.64
N ASN A 167 -17.83 8.23 13.40
CA ASN A 167 -17.03 7.23 14.06
C ASN A 167 -15.61 7.20 13.46
N ARG A 168 -14.61 7.55 14.28
CA ARG A 168 -13.20 7.63 13.86
C ARG A 168 -12.54 6.26 13.75
N SER A 169 -13.13 5.23 14.36
CA SER A 169 -12.60 3.86 14.32
C SER A 169 -12.72 3.24 12.94
N TYR A 170 -13.60 3.73 12.06
CA TYR A 170 -13.61 3.25 10.67
C TYR A 170 -12.38 3.77 9.93
N GLN A 171 -11.54 2.83 9.52
CA GLN A 171 -10.35 3.13 8.73
C GLN A 171 -10.66 3.30 7.24
N TRP A 172 -11.87 2.98 6.81
CA TRP A 172 -12.26 3.02 5.41
C TRP A 172 -13.12 4.24 5.09
N GLU A 173 -12.63 5.11 4.20
CA GLU A 173 -13.39 6.26 3.67
C GLU A 173 -14.23 5.85 2.46
N GLU A 174 -15.13 4.89 2.69
CA GLU A 174 -16.03 4.32 1.69
C GLU A 174 -17.48 4.35 2.14
N ASP A 175 -18.37 4.67 1.20
CA ASP A 175 -19.81 4.57 1.40
C ASP A 175 -20.36 3.25 0.86
N LEU A 176 -21.26 2.61 1.59
CA LEU A 176 -21.93 1.40 1.11
C LEU A 176 -23.26 1.77 0.47
N ILE A 177 -23.63 1.13 -0.63
CA ILE A 177 -24.97 1.18 -1.23
C ILE A 177 -25.42 -0.24 -1.59
N GLN A 178 -26.72 -0.52 -1.44
CA GLN A 178 -27.34 -1.78 -1.89
C GLN A 178 -28.35 -1.46 -2.97
N VAL A 179 -28.15 -2.04 -4.16
CA VAL A 179 -29.00 -1.81 -5.35
C VAL A 179 -29.96 -2.95 -5.62
N SER A 180 -29.77 -4.10 -4.96
CA SER A 180 -30.61 -5.27 -5.12
C SER A 180 -30.75 -6.10 -3.83
N ARG A 181 -31.68 -7.07 -3.85
CA ARG A 181 -31.84 -8.06 -2.78
C ARG A 181 -32.34 -9.40 -3.30
N GLY A 182 -31.91 -10.46 -2.63
CA GLY A 182 -32.12 -11.84 -3.04
C GLY A 182 -30.95 -12.35 -3.88
N CYS A 183 -30.98 -13.64 -4.25
CA CYS A 183 -29.99 -14.25 -5.13
C CYS A 183 -30.60 -15.44 -5.87
N SER A 184 -30.42 -15.51 -7.20
CA SER A 184 -30.90 -16.61 -8.05
C SER A 184 -30.06 -17.88 -7.92
N TYR A 185 -28.86 -17.80 -7.36
CA TYR A 185 -27.96 -18.92 -7.14
C TYR A 185 -28.11 -19.49 -5.73
N ASN A 186 -27.89 -20.79 -5.59
CA ASN A 186 -27.99 -21.51 -4.32
C ASN A 186 -26.64 -22.12 -3.91
N CYS A 187 -25.62 -21.27 -3.81
CA CYS A 187 -24.27 -21.70 -3.39
C CYS A 187 -24.31 -22.35 -2.01
N ALA A 188 -23.56 -23.44 -1.82
CA ALA A 188 -23.74 -24.31 -0.65
C ALA A 188 -23.55 -23.59 0.70
N MET A 189 -22.60 -22.67 0.82
CA MET A 189 -22.32 -21.93 2.06
C MET A 189 -23.23 -20.71 2.28
N CYS A 190 -23.96 -20.27 1.25
CA CYS A 190 -24.65 -18.98 1.28
C CYS A 190 -26.04 -19.11 1.90
N ALA A 191 -26.38 -18.20 2.82
CA ALA A 191 -27.70 -18.11 3.43
C ALA A 191 -28.61 -17.05 2.78
N ILE A 192 -28.10 -16.26 1.82
CA ILE A 192 -28.85 -15.17 1.16
C ILE A 192 -30.15 -15.68 0.53
N PRO A 193 -30.18 -16.76 -0.29
CA PRO A 193 -31.43 -17.18 -0.93
C PRO A 193 -32.48 -17.64 0.08
N ALA A 194 -32.07 -18.28 1.17
CA ALA A 194 -32.96 -18.74 2.22
C ALA A 194 -33.52 -17.58 3.07
N HIS A 195 -32.73 -16.51 3.28
CA HIS A 195 -33.15 -15.34 4.06
C HIS A 195 -33.91 -14.30 3.22
N MET A 196 -33.37 -13.96 2.06
CA MET A 196 -33.81 -12.85 1.19
C MET A 196 -34.55 -13.31 -0.06
N GLY A 197 -34.73 -14.61 -0.26
CA GLY A 197 -35.46 -15.20 -1.38
C GLY A 197 -34.62 -15.41 -2.64
N PHE A 198 -35.09 -16.35 -3.47
CA PHE A 198 -34.46 -16.77 -4.73
C PHE A 198 -34.67 -15.79 -5.91
N LYS A 199 -35.55 -14.81 -5.75
CA LYS A 199 -35.87 -13.84 -6.80
C LYS A 199 -35.09 -12.55 -6.53
N MET A 200 -34.25 -12.19 -7.49
CA MET A 200 -33.61 -10.87 -7.53
C MET A 200 -34.68 -9.77 -7.62
N ARG A 201 -34.61 -8.83 -6.67
CA ARG A 201 -35.38 -7.59 -6.63
C ARG A 201 -34.40 -6.43 -6.75
N PHE A 202 -34.67 -5.50 -7.65
CA PHE A 202 -33.78 -4.38 -7.96
C PHE A 202 -34.42 -3.08 -7.54
N LYS A 203 -33.63 -2.18 -6.96
CA LYS A 203 -34.00 -0.80 -6.72
C LYS A 203 -34.15 -0.08 -8.08
N PRO A 204 -35.14 0.82 -8.27
CA PRO A 204 -35.19 1.60 -9.50
C PRO A 204 -33.90 2.41 -9.69
N ILE A 205 -33.35 2.42 -10.91
CA ILE A 205 -32.03 3.03 -11.20
C ILE A 205 -32.00 4.52 -10.85
N ASP A 206 -33.10 5.24 -11.08
CA ASP A 206 -33.20 6.66 -10.71
C ASP A 206 -33.03 6.88 -9.21
N ARG A 207 -33.58 5.99 -8.38
CA ARG A 207 -33.43 6.01 -6.92
C ARG A 207 -32.00 5.67 -6.48
N VAL A 208 -31.32 4.78 -7.21
CA VAL A 208 -29.91 4.47 -6.97
C VAL A 208 -29.04 5.70 -7.28
N VAL A 209 -29.27 6.36 -8.41
CA VAL A 209 -28.54 7.58 -8.82
C VAL A 209 -28.80 8.73 -7.84
N GLU A 210 -30.03 8.90 -7.35
CA GLU A 210 -30.36 9.88 -6.31
C GLU A 210 -29.57 9.62 -5.02
N GLU A 211 -29.53 8.36 -4.56
CA GLU A 211 -28.81 7.99 -3.35
C GLU A 211 -27.29 8.18 -3.50
N LEU A 212 -26.70 7.78 -4.63
CA LEU A 212 -25.27 7.95 -4.91
C LEU A 212 -24.82 9.42 -4.84
N LYS A 213 -25.70 10.36 -5.20
CA LYS A 213 -25.42 11.81 -5.08
C LYS A 213 -25.36 12.30 -3.64
N THR A 214 -25.94 11.57 -2.69
CA THR A 214 -25.95 11.93 -1.26
C THR A 214 -24.75 11.35 -0.49
N LEU A 215 -23.98 10.47 -1.11
CA LEU A 215 -22.83 9.81 -0.48
C LEU A 215 -21.68 10.79 -0.26
N LYS A 216 -21.08 10.71 0.93
CA LYS A 216 -20.00 11.57 1.42
C LYS A 216 -18.70 11.33 0.65
N TYR A 217 -18.33 10.07 0.41
CA TYR A 217 -17.02 9.71 -0.12
C TYR A 217 -17.01 9.50 -1.64
N GLU A 218 -15.85 9.66 -2.27
CA GLU A 218 -15.66 9.34 -3.69
C GLU A 218 -15.69 7.82 -3.92
N ASN A 219 -15.14 7.05 -2.98
CA ASN A 219 -15.11 5.59 -3.00
C ASN A 219 -16.44 5.04 -2.46
N VAL A 220 -17.01 4.05 -3.16
CA VAL A 220 -18.34 3.49 -2.89
C VAL A 220 -18.33 1.98 -3.08
N TYR A 221 -18.72 1.23 -2.06
CA TYR A 221 -18.96 -0.20 -2.16
C TYR A 221 -20.39 -0.49 -2.63
N LEU A 222 -20.52 -1.07 -3.83
CA LEU A 222 -21.77 -1.67 -4.31
C LEU A 222 -21.92 -3.03 -3.64
N ALA A 223 -22.65 -3.07 -2.52
CA ALA A 223 -22.78 -4.20 -1.60
C ALA A 223 -23.70 -5.34 -2.13
N ASP A 224 -23.52 -5.71 -3.40
CA ASP A 224 -24.35 -6.66 -4.14
C ASP A 224 -23.48 -7.71 -4.84
N ASP A 225 -23.43 -8.93 -4.30
CA ASP A 225 -22.60 -10.03 -4.85
C ASP A 225 -23.10 -10.61 -6.18
N SER A 226 -24.24 -10.11 -6.68
CA SER A 226 -24.98 -10.72 -7.79
C SER A 226 -25.10 -9.82 -9.01
N LEU A 227 -24.59 -8.58 -8.95
CA LEU A 227 -24.78 -7.59 -10.02
C LEU A 227 -24.10 -8.01 -11.35
N PHE A 228 -23.09 -8.88 -11.26
CA PHE A 228 -22.31 -9.35 -12.40
C PHE A 228 -22.74 -10.73 -12.91
N PHE A 229 -23.87 -11.28 -12.46
CA PHE A 229 -24.32 -12.58 -12.97
C PHE A 229 -24.78 -12.52 -14.43
N THR A 230 -24.64 -13.65 -15.12
CA THR A 230 -24.87 -13.79 -16.57
C THR A 230 -26.34 -13.75 -16.99
N GLN A 231 -27.29 -13.77 -16.06
CA GLN A 231 -28.71 -13.77 -16.41
C GLN A 231 -29.10 -12.44 -17.06
N LYS A 232 -29.78 -12.49 -18.21
CA LYS A 232 -30.12 -11.31 -19.03
C LYS A 232 -30.72 -10.16 -18.21
N ARG A 233 -31.70 -10.43 -17.34
CA ARG A 233 -32.36 -9.41 -16.51
C ARG A 233 -31.37 -8.67 -15.58
N ILE A 234 -30.37 -9.37 -15.07
CA ILE A 234 -29.35 -8.83 -14.16
C ILE A 234 -28.36 -8.01 -14.98
N SER A 235 -27.85 -8.58 -16.07
CA SER A 235 -26.91 -7.92 -16.99
C SER A 235 -27.50 -6.64 -17.60
N ASP A 236 -28.77 -6.68 -18.05
CA ASP A 236 -29.48 -5.49 -18.58
C ASP A 236 -29.58 -4.38 -17.52
N TYR A 237 -29.94 -4.74 -16.27
CA TYR A 237 -30.03 -3.78 -15.16
C TYR A 237 -28.67 -3.18 -14.81
N ALA A 238 -27.64 -4.03 -14.68
CA ALA A 238 -26.28 -3.59 -14.36
C ALA A 238 -25.69 -2.69 -15.46
N ALA A 239 -25.89 -3.04 -16.73
CA ALA A 239 -25.43 -2.23 -17.85
C ALA A 239 -26.11 -0.85 -17.88
N GLU A 240 -27.42 -0.79 -17.64
CA GLU A 240 -28.12 0.49 -17.55
C GLU A 240 -27.66 1.30 -16.32
N LEU A 241 -27.47 0.64 -15.17
CA LEU A 241 -26.94 1.29 -13.97
C LEU A 241 -25.57 1.92 -14.25
N PHE A 242 -24.62 1.17 -14.84
CA PHE A 242 -23.29 1.67 -15.16
C PHE A 242 -23.31 2.87 -16.11
N LYS A 243 -24.17 2.86 -17.14
CA LYS A 243 -24.36 4.03 -18.02
C LYS A 243 -24.85 5.26 -17.25
N ARG A 244 -25.76 5.06 -16.30
CA ARG A 244 -26.40 6.14 -15.54
C ARG A 244 -25.53 6.72 -14.43
N ILE A 245 -24.62 5.93 -13.86
CA ILE A 245 -23.73 6.36 -12.77
C ILE A 245 -22.37 6.88 -13.26
N LYS A 246 -21.97 6.57 -14.51
CA LYS A 246 -20.74 7.08 -15.12
C LYS A 246 -20.52 8.60 -14.93
N PRO A 247 -21.53 9.48 -15.10
CA PRO A 247 -21.33 10.93 -14.93
C PRO A 247 -21.08 11.38 -13.48
N LEU A 248 -21.24 10.50 -12.48
CA LEU A 248 -21.06 10.83 -11.07
C LEU A 248 -19.58 10.83 -10.64
N ASN A 249 -18.68 10.30 -11.47
CA ASN A 249 -17.23 10.22 -11.23
C ASN A 249 -16.80 9.52 -9.91
N LYS A 250 -17.70 8.75 -9.29
CA LYS A 250 -17.41 7.92 -8.10
C LYS A 250 -16.55 6.71 -8.49
N LYS A 251 -15.91 6.09 -7.49
CA LYS A 251 -15.06 4.90 -7.65
C LYS A 251 -15.69 3.72 -6.92
N TYR A 252 -15.91 2.62 -7.63
CA TYR A 252 -16.72 1.53 -7.12
C TYR A 252 -15.87 0.31 -6.78
N PHE A 253 -16.07 -0.18 -5.56
CA PHE A 253 -15.73 -1.54 -5.16
C PHE A 253 -16.94 -2.43 -5.45
N VAL A 254 -16.73 -3.60 -6.05
CA VAL A 254 -17.79 -4.57 -6.37
C VAL A 254 -17.39 -5.97 -5.93
N SER A 255 -18.38 -6.84 -5.72
CA SER A 255 -18.17 -8.25 -5.38
C SER A 255 -18.93 -9.18 -6.31
N SER A 256 -18.40 -10.40 -6.52
CA SER A 256 -19.06 -11.53 -7.18
C SER A 256 -18.33 -12.83 -6.88
N THR A 257 -18.81 -13.94 -7.45
CA THR A 257 -17.97 -15.11 -7.73
C THR A 257 -17.34 -15.00 -9.12
N VAL A 258 -16.39 -15.88 -9.45
CA VAL A 258 -15.81 -15.94 -10.81
C VAL A 258 -16.79 -16.49 -11.86
N ALA A 259 -17.99 -16.94 -11.46
CA ALA A 259 -19.11 -17.26 -12.34
C ALA A 259 -19.87 -16.01 -12.81
N LEU A 260 -19.13 -14.98 -13.22
CA LEU A 260 -19.64 -13.67 -13.61
C LEU A 260 -19.76 -13.50 -15.14
N ASN A 261 -20.38 -12.40 -15.55
CA ASN A 261 -20.43 -11.91 -16.92
C ASN A 261 -19.05 -11.36 -17.32
N ALA A 262 -18.25 -12.20 -17.97
CA ALA A 262 -16.91 -11.87 -18.44
C ALA A 262 -16.90 -11.28 -19.87
N ASP A 263 -18.05 -10.79 -20.35
CA ASP A 263 -18.13 -10.10 -21.64
C ASP A 263 -17.24 -8.84 -21.63
N PRO A 264 -16.29 -8.70 -22.58
CA PRO A 264 -15.34 -7.59 -22.58
C PRO A 264 -15.99 -6.20 -22.69
N ASP A 265 -17.11 -6.06 -23.41
CA ASP A 265 -17.80 -4.78 -23.56
C ASP A 265 -18.51 -4.39 -22.27
N PHE A 266 -19.13 -5.37 -21.58
CA PHE A 266 -19.72 -5.17 -20.27
C PHE A 266 -18.69 -4.76 -19.20
N LEU A 267 -17.53 -5.43 -19.18
CA LEU A 267 -16.45 -5.07 -18.24
C LEU A 267 -15.82 -3.71 -18.57
N THR A 268 -15.74 -3.34 -19.85
CA THR A 268 -15.31 -2.00 -20.27
C THR A 268 -16.30 -0.94 -19.81
N LEU A 269 -17.61 -1.19 -19.96
CA LEU A 269 -18.65 -0.30 -19.44
C LEU A 269 -18.56 -0.13 -17.91
N ALA A 270 -18.31 -1.22 -17.17
CA ALA A 270 -18.12 -1.17 -15.73
C ALA A 270 -16.88 -0.33 -15.33
N ALA A 271 -15.75 -0.54 -16.01
CA ALA A 271 -14.52 0.24 -15.80
C ALA A 271 -14.75 1.72 -16.05
N GLU A 272 -15.38 2.07 -17.18
CA GLU A 272 -15.70 3.46 -17.55
C GLU A 272 -16.70 4.11 -16.60
N ALA A 273 -17.58 3.32 -15.97
CA ALA A 273 -18.51 3.82 -14.97
C ALA A 273 -17.83 4.10 -13.62
N GLY A 274 -16.59 3.64 -13.42
CA GLY A 274 -15.79 3.89 -12.23
C GLY A 274 -15.50 2.66 -11.38
N VAL A 275 -15.81 1.44 -11.83
CA VAL A 275 -15.39 0.22 -11.11
C VAL A 275 -13.87 0.15 -11.09
N LYS A 276 -13.27 0.04 -9.91
CA LYS A 276 -11.81 0.01 -9.71
C LYS A 276 -11.33 -1.17 -8.88
N ASN A 277 -12.21 -1.82 -8.12
CA ASN A 277 -11.88 -2.99 -7.32
C ASN A 277 -12.92 -4.08 -7.53
N PHE A 278 -12.46 -5.33 -7.67
CA PHE A 278 -13.31 -6.48 -7.88
C PHE A 278 -12.96 -7.61 -6.92
N TYR A 279 -13.81 -7.80 -5.93
CA TYR A 279 -13.74 -8.90 -4.98
C TYR A 279 -14.41 -10.16 -5.53
N CYS A 280 -13.61 -11.21 -5.76
CA CYS A 280 -14.05 -12.46 -6.34
C CYS A 280 -13.92 -13.62 -5.34
N THR A 281 -15.06 -14.14 -4.88
CA THR A 281 -15.08 -15.36 -4.06
C THR A 281 -14.87 -16.60 -4.93
N MET A 282 -13.98 -17.48 -4.49
CA MET A 282 -13.55 -18.69 -5.19
C MET A 282 -13.68 -19.95 -4.32
N ASN A 283 -13.65 -21.10 -4.98
CA ASN A 283 -14.02 -22.41 -4.45
C ASN A 283 -15.47 -22.46 -3.92
N VAL A 284 -16.35 -21.63 -4.49
CA VAL A 284 -17.79 -21.53 -4.13
C VAL A 284 -18.70 -21.80 -5.33
N ASP A 285 -18.24 -21.50 -6.53
CA ASP A 285 -18.96 -21.63 -7.80
C ASP A 285 -18.38 -22.77 -8.68
N PRO A 286 -19.13 -23.29 -9.66
CA PRO A 286 -18.70 -24.44 -10.45
C PRO A 286 -17.38 -24.25 -11.21
N PHE A 287 -17.01 -23.03 -11.60
CA PHE A 287 -15.79 -22.78 -12.38
C PHE A 287 -14.56 -22.81 -11.47
N SER A 288 -14.57 -22.06 -10.37
CA SER A 288 -13.45 -22.07 -9.43
C SER A 288 -13.27 -23.43 -8.76
N ILE A 289 -14.35 -24.17 -8.50
CA ILE A 289 -14.28 -25.55 -7.99
C ILE A 289 -13.52 -26.46 -8.97
N LYS A 290 -13.87 -26.45 -10.26
CA LYS A 290 -13.20 -27.27 -11.27
C LYS A 290 -11.75 -26.87 -11.48
N ALA A 291 -11.46 -25.56 -11.50
CA ALA A 291 -10.10 -25.04 -11.64
C ALA A 291 -9.20 -25.56 -10.51
N LEU A 292 -9.69 -25.55 -9.27
CA LEU A 292 -8.98 -26.07 -8.10
C LEU A 292 -8.96 -27.61 -8.02
N GLN A 293 -9.79 -28.31 -8.79
CA GLN A 293 -9.71 -29.75 -9.00
C GLN A 293 -8.74 -30.14 -10.15
N GLY A 294 -8.10 -29.16 -10.79
CA GLY A 294 -7.08 -29.39 -11.83
C GLY A 294 -7.59 -29.27 -13.28
N ASP A 295 -8.81 -28.76 -13.50
CA ASP A 295 -9.31 -28.49 -14.85
C ASP A 295 -8.54 -27.32 -15.49
N LYS A 296 -7.72 -27.63 -16.50
CA LYS A 296 -6.86 -26.64 -17.16
C LYS A 296 -7.65 -25.58 -17.93
N GLN A 297 -8.82 -25.91 -18.46
CA GLN A 297 -9.64 -24.95 -19.19
C GLN A 297 -10.21 -23.89 -18.25
N GLU A 298 -10.71 -24.32 -17.09
CA GLU A 298 -11.24 -23.40 -16.09
C GLU A 298 -10.14 -22.61 -15.38
N GLN A 299 -8.95 -23.19 -15.18
CA GLN A 299 -7.77 -22.43 -14.74
C GLN A 299 -7.43 -21.31 -15.73
N GLN A 300 -7.36 -21.61 -17.02
CA GLN A 300 -7.08 -20.60 -18.05
C GLN A 300 -8.13 -19.49 -18.06
N ARG A 301 -9.41 -19.84 -17.88
CA ARG A 301 -10.49 -18.86 -17.81
C ARG A 301 -10.33 -17.89 -16.64
N ILE A 302 -9.89 -18.34 -15.47
CA ILE A 302 -9.61 -17.46 -14.32
C ILE A 302 -8.41 -16.56 -14.61
N ILE A 303 -7.34 -17.11 -15.20
CA ILE A 303 -6.15 -16.34 -15.61
C ILE A 303 -6.55 -15.22 -16.58
N ASP A 304 -7.37 -15.54 -17.59
CA ASP A 304 -7.83 -14.57 -18.58
C ASP A 304 -8.73 -13.50 -17.95
N LEU A 305 -9.61 -13.88 -17.01
CA LEU A 305 -10.46 -12.94 -16.29
C LEU A 305 -9.64 -11.94 -15.47
N VAL A 306 -8.67 -12.41 -14.69
CA VAL A 306 -7.78 -11.54 -13.89
C VAL A 306 -7.06 -10.57 -14.82
N LYS A 307 -6.49 -11.07 -15.91
CA LYS A 307 -5.81 -10.23 -16.90
C LYS A 307 -6.74 -9.16 -17.50
N ILE A 308 -7.96 -9.53 -17.91
CA ILE A 308 -8.94 -8.61 -18.51
C ILE A 308 -9.33 -7.47 -17.55
N LEU A 309 -9.42 -7.77 -16.25
CA LEU A 309 -9.73 -6.78 -15.22
C LEU A 309 -8.54 -5.85 -14.94
N GLU A 310 -7.34 -6.41 -14.73
CA GLU A 310 -6.13 -5.62 -14.47
C GLU A 310 -5.74 -4.74 -15.67
N ASP A 311 -5.89 -5.23 -16.92
CA ASP A 311 -5.67 -4.45 -18.15
C ASP A 311 -6.66 -3.26 -18.27
N ARG A 312 -7.73 -3.22 -17.46
CA ARG A 312 -8.73 -2.13 -17.37
C ARG A 312 -8.61 -1.31 -16.08
N GLU A 313 -7.51 -1.47 -15.34
CA GLU A 313 -7.30 -0.84 -14.04
C GLU A 313 -8.39 -1.21 -13.02
N ILE A 314 -8.95 -2.42 -13.12
CA ILE A 314 -9.82 -3.00 -12.11
C ILE A 314 -8.98 -4.00 -11.31
N ARG A 315 -8.68 -3.65 -10.05
CA ARG A 315 -7.89 -4.52 -9.17
C ARG A 315 -8.65 -5.80 -8.86
N PHE A 316 -8.03 -6.95 -9.12
CA PHE A 316 -8.60 -8.24 -8.77
C PHE A 316 -8.24 -8.62 -7.33
N PHE A 317 -9.25 -8.97 -6.55
CA PHE A 317 -9.12 -9.45 -5.18
C PHE A 317 -9.64 -10.88 -5.07
N GLY A 318 -8.77 -11.82 -4.72
CA GLY A 318 -9.16 -13.22 -4.50
C GLY A 318 -9.65 -13.48 -3.07
N SER A 319 -10.82 -14.06 -2.89
CA SER A 319 -11.23 -14.62 -1.59
C SER A 319 -11.50 -16.11 -1.76
N CYS A 320 -10.59 -16.96 -1.30
CA CYS A 320 -10.66 -18.41 -1.56
C CYS A 320 -11.05 -19.22 -0.35
N ALA A 321 -12.04 -20.09 -0.51
CA ALA A 321 -12.46 -21.00 0.54
C ALA A 321 -11.66 -22.32 0.52
N LEU A 322 -11.41 -22.89 1.71
CA LEU A 322 -10.80 -24.20 1.92
C LEU A 322 -11.70 -25.10 2.77
N GLY A 323 -11.68 -26.42 2.53
CA GLY A 323 -12.41 -27.40 3.36
C GLY A 323 -13.69 -27.92 2.71
N ARG A 324 -13.78 -27.87 1.38
CA ARG A 324 -14.81 -28.61 0.63
C ARG A 324 -14.60 -30.12 0.81
N ASP A 325 -15.66 -30.88 0.58
CA ASP A 325 -15.61 -32.35 0.70
C ASP A 325 -14.71 -33.04 -0.34
N TRP A 326 -14.27 -32.33 -1.36
CA TRP A 326 -13.30 -32.80 -2.35
C TRP A 326 -11.92 -32.18 -2.17
N ASP A 327 -11.75 -31.26 -1.21
CA ASP A 327 -10.43 -30.77 -0.88
C ASP A 327 -9.65 -31.89 -0.17
N ASP A 328 -8.34 -31.85 -0.32
CA ASP A 328 -7.36 -32.79 0.24
C ASP A 328 -6.16 -32.00 0.77
N GLU A 329 -5.12 -32.70 1.23
CA GLU A 329 -3.90 -32.08 1.78
C GLU A 329 -3.04 -31.32 0.75
N SER A 330 -3.47 -31.21 -0.50
CA SER A 330 -2.80 -30.42 -1.54
C SER A 330 -3.58 -29.18 -1.97
N ILE A 331 -4.72 -28.88 -1.32
CA ILE A 331 -5.55 -27.71 -1.68
C ILE A 331 -4.78 -26.38 -1.61
N ALA A 332 -3.93 -26.19 -0.59
CA ALA A 332 -3.13 -24.96 -0.47
C ALA A 332 -2.19 -24.81 -1.67
N ASP A 333 -1.52 -25.90 -2.08
CA ASP A 333 -0.60 -25.88 -3.22
C ASP A 333 -1.32 -25.56 -4.53
N ARG A 334 -2.52 -26.11 -4.74
CA ARG A 334 -3.33 -25.83 -5.94
C ARG A 334 -3.81 -24.38 -5.98
N ILE A 335 -4.15 -23.79 -4.83
CA ILE A 335 -4.49 -22.37 -4.73
C ILE A 335 -3.28 -21.52 -5.08
N LEU A 336 -2.13 -21.75 -4.43
CA LEU A 336 -0.90 -20.98 -4.66
C LEU A 336 -0.44 -21.07 -6.13
N GLU A 337 -0.51 -22.25 -6.74
CA GLU A 337 -0.16 -22.45 -8.14
C GLU A 337 -1.06 -21.63 -9.09
N LEU A 338 -2.39 -21.67 -8.87
CA LEU A 338 -3.33 -20.89 -9.68
C LEU A 338 -3.09 -19.38 -9.50
N TYR A 339 -2.92 -18.92 -8.27
CA TYR A 339 -2.70 -17.51 -7.94
C TYR A 339 -1.42 -16.98 -8.58
N HIS A 340 -0.33 -17.74 -8.49
CA HIS A 340 0.93 -17.41 -9.16
C HIS A 340 0.76 -17.30 -10.68
N LYS A 341 0.11 -18.27 -11.33
CA LYS A 341 -0.13 -18.24 -12.79
C LYS A 341 -1.03 -17.08 -13.21
N ALA A 342 -2.05 -16.77 -12.42
CA ALA A 342 -2.99 -15.68 -12.68
C ALA A 342 -2.44 -14.30 -12.28
N LYS A 343 -1.28 -14.24 -11.61
CA LYS A 343 -0.69 -13.02 -11.04
C LYS A 343 -1.63 -12.31 -10.05
N ILE A 344 -2.31 -13.09 -9.22
CA ILE A 344 -3.14 -12.56 -8.14
C ILE A 344 -2.22 -12.21 -6.97
N GLU A 345 -2.21 -10.94 -6.59
CA GLU A 345 -1.34 -10.38 -5.53
C GLU A 345 -2.13 -9.93 -4.30
N THR A 346 -3.45 -9.72 -4.45
CA THR A 346 -4.34 -9.35 -3.34
C THR A 346 -5.30 -10.50 -3.04
N SER A 347 -5.27 -11.01 -1.80
CA SER A 347 -6.11 -12.14 -1.41
C SER A 347 -6.47 -12.17 0.06
N GLU A 348 -7.54 -12.89 0.38
CA GLU A 348 -7.76 -13.53 1.68
C GLU A 348 -8.09 -15.02 1.49
N PHE A 349 -7.96 -15.78 2.56
CA PHE A 349 -8.34 -17.20 2.60
C PHE A 349 -9.23 -17.46 3.80
N PHE A 350 -10.19 -18.37 3.65
CA PHE A 350 -11.13 -18.71 4.72
C PHE A 350 -11.50 -20.19 4.69
N ILE A 351 -11.85 -20.73 5.85
CA ILE A 351 -12.45 -22.05 6.00
C ILE A 351 -13.89 -22.00 5.49
N PHE A 352 -14.32 -23.05 4.78
CA PHE A 352 -15.65 -23.20 4.20
C PHE A 352 -16.70 -23.48 5.31
N THR A 353 -16.90 -22.49 6.19
CA THR A 353 -17.67 -22.61 7.43
C THR A 353 -19.17 -22.84 7.15
N PRO A 354 -19.81 -23.85 7.77
CA PRO A 354 -21.23 -24.13 7.58
C PRO A 354 -22.11 -23.17 8.40
N TYR A 355 -22.61 -22.10 7.79
CA TYR A 355 -23.48 -21.16 8.50
C TYR A 355 -24.94 -21.64 8.59
N PRO A 356 -25.63 -21.46 9.74
CA PRO A 356 -27.07 -21.72 9.85
C PRO A 356 -27.88 -21.07 8.72
N GLY A 357 -28.82 -21.84 8.15
CA GLY A 357 -29.63 -21.43 6.99
C GLY A 357 -29.01 -21.71 5.62
N SER A 358 -27.75 -22.13 5.56
CA SER A 358 -27.11 -22.58 4.32
C SER A 358 -27.39 -24.05 4.02
N ALA A 359 -27.36 -24.43 2.74
CA ALA A 359 -27.47 -25.84 2.34
C ALA A 359 -26.31 -26.69 2.90
N HIS A 360 -25.14 -26.08 3.12
CA HIS A 360 -23.98 -26.74 3.70
C HIS A 360 -24.22 -27.12 5.16
N TRP A 361 -24.79 -26.21 5.96
CA TRP A 361 -25.18 -26.47 7.34
C TRP A 361 -26.16 -27.62 7.45
N ASP A 362 -27.28 -27.56 6.73
CA ASP A 362 -28.30 -28.62 6.76
C ASP A 362 -27.72 -29.99 6.41
N ARG A 363 -26.80 -30.02 5.44
CA ARG A 363 -26.12 -31.24 5.01
C ARG A 363 -25.20 -31.78 6.10
N LEU A 364 -24.34 -30.95 6.70
CA LEU A 364 -23.40 -31.40 7.72
C LEU A 364 -24.08 -31.79 9.04
N ILE A 365 -25.16 -31.10 9.42
CA ILE A 365 -26.00 -31.48 10.56
C ILE A 365 -26.60 -32.88 10.33
N ARG A 366 -27.19 -33.14 9.17
CA ARG A 366 -27.73 -34.48 8.83
C ARG A 366 -26.67 -35.58 8.82
N GLN A 367 -25.43 -35.22 8.50
CA GLN A 367 -24.29 -36.14 8.49
C GLN A 367 -23.58 -36.26 9.85
N ASN A 368 -24.05 -35.53 10.89
CA ASN A 368 -23.40 -35.45 12.19
C ASN A 368 -21.93 -35.03 12.13
N ARG A 369 -21.63 -34.04 11.27
CA ARG A 369 -20.27 -33.54 11.00
C ARG A 369 -19.99 -32.16 11.61
N ILE A 370 -20.98 -31.50 12.20
CA ILE A 370 -20.74 -30.29 13.01
C ILE A 370 -20.15 -30.73 14.36
N ILE A 371 -19.02 -30.15 14.77
CA ILE A 371 -18.31 -30.52 16.01
C ILE A 371 -18.27 -29.40 17.04
N ASP A 372 -18.61 -28.18 16.65
CA ASP A 372 -18.61 -27.01 17.52
C ASP A 372 -19.83 -26.14 17.21
N THR A 373 -20.53 -25.68 18.24
CA THR A 373 -21.66 -24.73 18.13
C THR A 373 -21.40 -23.46 18.93
N THR A 374 -20.15 -23.17 19.25
CA THR A 374 -19.70 -21.91 19.84
C THR A 374 -19.62 -20.88 18.73
N TRP A 375 -20.63 -20.00 18.63
CA TRP A 375 -20.82 -19.17 17.45
C TRP A 375 -19.69 -18.19 17.14
N LYS A 376 -18.94 -17.72 18.15
CA LYS A 376 -17.73 -16.90 17.93
C LYS A 376 -16.66 -17.61 17.08
N ASN A 377 -16.63 -18.94 17.07
CA ASN A 377 -15.67 -19.73 16.28
C ASN A 377 -16.09 -19.81 14.80
N TYR A 378 -17.30 -19.40 14.42
CA TYR A 378 -17.77 -19.43 13.04
C TYR A 378 -17.19 -18.28 12.19
N ASN A 379 -16.02 -17.76 12.52
CA ASN A 379 -15.42 -16.56 11.92
C ASN A 379 -14.65 -16.81 10.61
N GLY A 380 -14.88 -17.94 9.94
CA GLY A 380 -14.17 -18.29 8.72
C GLY A 380 -12.72 -18.75 8.91
N ALA A 381 -12.26 -18.99 10.14
CA ALA A 381 -10.91 -19.45 10.40
C ALA A 381 -10.80 -20.67 11.30
N HIS A 382 -11.78 -20.89 12.18
CA HIS A 382 -11.82 -22.11 12.98
C HIS A 382 -12.50 -23.24 12.20
N VAL A 383 -11.95 -24.43 12.34
CA VAL A 383 -12.54 -25.66 11.81
C VAL A 383 -13.63 -26.14 12.76
N VAL A 384 -14.89 -25.84 12.44
CA VAL A 384 -16.08 -26.18 13.24
C VAL A 384 -16.82 -27.43 12.76
N PHE A 385 -16.23 -28.16 11.81
CA PHE A 385 -16.81 -29.37 11.23
C PHE A 385 -15.74 -30.40 10.86
N LYS A 386 -16.15 -31.67 10.74
CA LYS A 386 -15.33 -32.78 10.25
C LYS A 386 -15.22 -32.75 8.72
N PRO A 387 -14.04 -32.53 8.10
CA PRO A 387 -13.86 -32.67 6.66
C PRO A 387 -14.01 -34.14 6.21
N LEU A 388 -14.17 -34.38 4.89
CA LEU A 388 -14.38 -35.74 4.38
C LEU A 388 -13.06 -36.48 4.08
N ASN A 389 -12.10 -35.80 3.45
CA ASN A 389 -10.84 -36.41 2.98
C ASN A 389 -9.62 -36.02 3.81
N MET A 390 -9.80 -35.25 4.89
CA MET A 390 -8.73 -34.84 5.79
C MET A 390 -9.26 -34.66 7.21
N THR A 391 -8.36 -34.69 8.19
CA THR A 391 -8.67 -34.34 9.59
C THR A 391 -8.83 -32.84 9.76
N GLU A 392 -9.44 -32.43 10.87
CA GLU A 392 -9.60 -31.03 11.25
C GLU A 392 -8.26 -30.31 11.37
N GLN A 393 -7.25 -30.99 11.93
CA GLN A 393 -5.89 -30.47 12.06
C GLN A 393 -5.21 -30.29 10.70
N GLN A 394 -5.40 -31.24 9.77
CA GLN A 394 -4.87 -31.11 8.42
C GLN A 394 -5.51 -29.94 7.67
N LEU A 395 -6.83 -29.75 7.75
CA LEU A 395 -7.50 -28.60 7.15
C LEU A 395 -6.95 -27.28 7.69
N TYR A 396 -6.82 -27.18 9.01
CA TYR A 396 -6.23 -26.01 9.64
C TYR A 396 -4.78 -25.77 9.19
N GLY A 397 -3.97 -26.83 9.10
CA GLY A 397 -2.61 -26.77 8.59
C GLY A 397 -2.52 -26.25 7.15
N GLN A 398 -3.42 -26.69 6.25
CA GLN A 398 -3.50 -26.18 4.88
C GLN A 398 -3.91 -24.71 4.82
N PHE A 399 -4.84 -24.32 5.67
CA PHE A 399 -5.26 -22.93 5.82
C PHE A 399 -4.10 -22.03 6.28
N ILE A 400 -3.35 -22.41 7.32
CA ILE A 400 -2.15 -21.68 7.74
C ILE A 400 -1.07 -21.64 6.65
N LYS A 401 -0.86 -22.77 5.96
CA LYS A 401 0.11 -22.87 4.87
C LYS A 401 -0.18 -21.88 3.74
N VAL A 402 -1.43 -21.79 3.27
CA VAL A 402 -1.78 -20.88 2.16
C VAL A 402 -1.57 -19.42 2.55
N TRP A 403 -1.94 -19.02 3.78
CA TRP A 403 -1.65 -17.68 4.29
C TRP A 403 -0.14 -17.39 4.29
N ASN A 404 0.65 -18.23 4.95
CA ASN A 404 2.09 -17.99 5.08
C ASN A 404 2.81 -17.95 3.74
N GLU A 405 2.61 -18.94 2.87
CA GLU A 405 3.33 -19.01 1.61
C GLU A 405 2.86 -17.94 0.62
N PHE A 406 1.55 -17.62 0.58
CA PHE A 406 1.07 -16.52 -0.25
C PHE A 406 1.75 -15.21 0.13
N PHE A 407 1.65 -14.78 1.39
CA PHE A 407 2.21 -13.48 1.82
C PHE A 407 3.73 -13.45 1.88
N LYS A 408 4.40 -14.59 2.06
CA LYS A 408 5.86 -14.68 1.94
C LYS A 408 6.35 -14.45 0.51
N THR A 409 5.58 -14.83 -0.51
CA THR A 409 5.93 -14.53 -1.91
C THR A 409 5.68 -13.06 -2.28
N GLN A 410 4.97 -12.29 -1.45
CA GLN A 410 4.67 -10.87 -1.67
C GLN A 410 5.72 -9.91 -1.07
N LYS A 411 6.85 -10.40 -0.52
CA LYS A 411 7.89 -9.56 0.11
C LYS A 411 8.45 -8.49 -0.82
N ASP A 412 8.58 -8.81 -2.10
CA ASP A 412 9.17 -7.91 -3.10
C ASP A 412 8.10 -7.17 -3.92
N VAL A 413 6.82 -7.44 -3.65
CA VAL A 413 5.70 -6.77 -4.33
C VAL A 413 5.46 -5.40 -3.71
N ASN A 414 5.11 -4.43 -4.57
CA ASN A 414 4.86 -3.06 -4.14
C ASN A 414 3.66 -3.00 -3.18
N LEU A 415 3.79 -2.23 -2.09
CA LEU A 415 2.75 -2.16 -1.07
C LEU A 415 1.42 -1.58 -1.60
N SER A 416 1.45 -0.61 -2.52
CA SER A 416 0.21 -0.05 -3.08
C SER A 416 -0.59 -1.08 -3.89
N SER A 417 0.08 -2.05 -4.50
CA SER A 417 -0.61 -3.11 -5.22
C SER A 417 -1.32 -4.07 -4.27
N LEU A 418 -0.94 -4.14 -3.00
CA LEU A 418 -1.59 -5.03 -2.04
C LEU A 418 -2.91 -4.47 -1.53
N GLU A 419 -3.16 -3.17 -1.66
CA GLU A 419 -4.41 -2.53 -1.25
C GLU A 419 -5.42 -2.43 -2.41
N PRO A 420 -6.73 -2.43 -2.09
CA PRO A 420 -7.72 -1.93 -3.02
C PRO A 420 -7.38 -0.50 -3.47
N SER A 421 -7.63 -0.21 -4.74
CA SER A 421 -7.45 1.12 -5.30
C SER A 421 -8.39 2.12 -4.60
N THR A 422 -7.80 3.13 -3.96
CA THR A 422 -8.50 4.17 -3.22
C THR A 422 -8.26 5.53 -3.88
N PHE A 423 -9.25 6.41 -3.89
CA PHE A 423 -9.18 7.71 -4.58
C PHE A 423 -9.63 8.88 -3.70
N GLU A 424 -8.99 10.03 -3.88
CA GLU A 424 -9.41 11.31 -3.32
C GLU A 424 -9.31 12.41 -4.40
N LYS A 425 -10.42 13.11 -4.66
CA LYS A 425 -10.49 14.20 -5.65
C LYS A 425 -10.04 13.77 -7.05
N GLY A 426 -10.34 12.53 -7.43
CA GLY A 426 -9.98 11.94 -8.72
C GLY A 426 -8.54 11.47 -8.84
N VAL A 427 -7.71 11.59 -7.79
CA VAL A 427 -6.33 11.09 -7.75
C VAL A 427 -6.29 9.82 -6.91
N GLN A 428 -5.57 8.80 -7.38
CA GLN A 428 -5.36 7.59 -6.59
C GLN A 428 -4.46 7.89 -5.40
N ILE A 429 -4.84 7.40 -4.23
CA ILE A 429 -4.09 7.53 -2.97
C ILE A 429 -3.87 6.14 -2.36
N VAL A 430 -2.93 6.01 -1.44
CA VAL A 430 -2.85 4.81 -0.59
C VAL A 430 -3.93 4.87 0.48
N GLY A 431 -4.37 3.71 0.97
CA GLY A 431 -5.39 3.60 2.01
C GLY A 431 -4.90 4.19 3.33
N LYS A 432 -5.86 4.54 4.19
CA LYS A 432 -5.58 5.06 5.55
C LYS A 432 -4.64 4.16 6.37
N PRO A 433 -4.68 2.81 6.31
CA PRO A 433 -3.72 1.98 7.03
C PRO A 433 -2.26 2.24 6.64
N LEU A 434 -1.96 2.34 5.34
CA LEU A 434 -0.62 2.69 4.88
C LEU A 434 -0.25 4.12 5.25
N GLN A 435 -1.19 5.07 5.19
CA GLN A 435 -0.94 6.43 5.67
C GLN A 435 -0.61 6.46 7.17
N GLU A 436 -1.35 5.73 7.99
CA GLU A 436 -1.12 5.58 9.44
C GLU A 436 0.19 4.84 9.74
N SER A 437 0.66 3.96 8.85
CA SER A 437 1.98 3.31 8.95
C SER A 437 3.14 4.22 8.55
N GLY A 438 2.89 5.50 8.27
CA GLY A 438 3.93 6.50 8.07
C GLY A 438 4.39 6.71 6.62
N VAL A 439 3.70 6.15 5.61
CA VAL A 439 4.16 6.31 4.20
C VAL A 439 4.07 7.76 3.68
N LYS A 440 3.33 8.63 4.36
CA LYS A 440 3.20 10.04 4.00
C LYS A 440 4.34 10.85 4.61
N GLY A 441 5.01 11.65 3.77
CA GLY A 441 6.17 12.42 4.21
C GLY A 441 7.38 11.54 4.59
N GLU A 442 7.44 10.28 4.14
CA GLU A 442 8.65 9.47 4.24
C GLU A 442 9.44 9.55 2.94
N SER A 443 10.69 9.98 3.03
CA SER A 443 11.62 10.00 1.90
C SER A 443 12.22 8.63 1.60
N VAL A 444 12.00 8.11 0.39
CA VAL A 444 12.54 6.83 -0.10
C VAL A 444 13.36 7.02 -1.37
N ILE A 445 14.39 6.21 -1.55
CA ILE A 445 15.20 6.18 -2.76
C ILE A 445 14.55 5.23 -3.76
N THR A 446 14.22 5.73 -4.95
CA THR A 446 13.54 4.97 -6.01
C THR A 446 14.39 4.78 -7.27
N GLY A 447 15.44 5.57 -7.42
CA GLY A 447 16.40 5.42 -8.52
C GLY A 447 17.81 5.81 -8.10
N MET A 448 18.79 5.13 -8.68
CA MET A 448 20.21 5.37 -8.43
C MET A 448 20.98 5.40 -9.76
N GLY A 449 21.92 6.33 -9.89
CA GLY A 449 22.73 6.49 -11.08
C GLY A 449 24.18 6.80 -10.74
N PHE A 450 25.09 6.07 -11.37
CA PHE A 450 26.51 6.11 -11.04
C PHE A 450 27.38 6.23 -12.28
N LEU A 451 28.46 6.97 -12.13
CA LEU A 451 29.61 6.93 -13.02
C LEU A 451 30.87 7.01 -12.16
N SER A 452 31.57 5.88 -12.00
CA SER A 452 32.69 5.75 -11.08
C SER A 452 33.80 4.85 -11.65
N PRO A 453 35.02 4.89 -11.08
CA PRO A 453 36.14 4.04 -11.50
C PRO A 453 35.90 2.53 -11.34
N ILE A 454 34.91 2.13 -10.54
CA ILE A 454 34.56 0.73 -10.24
C ILE A 454 33.20 0.31 -10.83
N GLY A 455 32.55 1.15 -11.63
CA GLY A 455 31.26 0.82 -12.21
C GLY A 455 30.50 2.03 -12.75
N HIS A 456 29.77 1.81 -13.84
CA HIS A 456 28.93 2.82 -14.51
C HIS A 456 27.43 2.49 -14.41
N THR A 457 27.07 1.43 -13.69
CA THR A 457 25.71 0.98 -13.42
C THR A 457 25.65 0.45 -11.99
N THR A 458 24.45 0.39 -11.41
CA THR A 458 24.24 -0.22 -10.08
C THR A 458 24.78 -1.65 -10.03
N ASP A 459 24.48 -2.47 -11.05
CA ASP A 459 24.95 -3.87 -11.11
C ASP A 459 26.48 -3.99 -11.19
N SER A 460 27.12 -3.22 -12.08
CA SER A 460 28.59 -3.27 -12.24
C SER A 460 29.32 -2.72 -11.01
N LEU A 461 28.73 -1.75 -10.33
CA LEU A 461 29.24 -1.21 -9.07
C LEU A 461 29.13 -2.25 -7.94
N LEU A 462 27.96 -2.86 -7.77
CA LEU A 462 27.73 -3.90 -6.75
C LEU A 462 28.64 -5.11 -6.99
N GLU A 463 28.73 -5.58 -8.23
CA GLU A 463 29.63 -6.68 -8.60
C GLU A 463 31.09 -6.36 -8.25
N SER A 464 31.52 -5.11 -8.49
CA SER A 464 32.87 -4.68 -8.14
C SER A 464 33.09 -4.63 -6.63
N LEU A 465 32.12 -4.15 -5.86
CA LEU A 465 32.18 -4.12 -4.39
C LEU A 465 32.21 -5.54 -3.81
N GLU A 466 31.34 -6.44 -4.27
CA GLU A 466 31.27 -7.85 -3.84
C GLU A 466 32.57 -8.61 -4.14
N ASN A 467 33.20 -8.31 -5.28
CA ASN A 467 34.45 -8.94 -5.70
C ASN A 467 35.70 -8.17 -5.28
N SER A 468 35.58 -7.14 -4.43
CA SER A 468 36.71 -6.32 -3.96
C SER A 468 37.58 -5.74 -5.08
N ARG A 469 36.96 -5.35 -6.21
CA ARG A 469 37.66 -4.73 -7.34
C ARG A 469 37.98 -3.27 -7.01
N THR A 470 39.24 -2.90 -7.19
CA THR A 470 39.70 -1.52 -7.00
C THR A 470 39.64 -0.72 -8.30
N GLY A 471 39.24 0.54 -8.19
CA GLY A 471 39.30 1.53 -9.27
C GLY A 471 40.55 2.41 -9.19
N ILE A 472 41.41 2.21 -8.20
CA ILE A 472 42.65 2.97 -8.02
C ILE A 472 43.71 2.45 -8.96
N ASP A 473 44.24 3.34 -9.79
CA ASP A 473 45.30 3.05 -10.76
C ASP A 473 46.21 4.27 -10.92
N ARG A 474 47.29 4.15 -11.70
CA ARG A 474 48.13 5.29 -12.06
C ARG A 474 47.29 6.34 -12.81
N ILE A 475 47.38 7.58 -12.36
CA ILE A 475 46.69 8.72 -12.97
C ILE A 475 47.32 9.01 -14.34
N GLN A 476 46.47 9.09 -15.38
CA GLN A 476 46.91 9.33 -16.76
C GLN A 476 46.39 10.66 -17.31
N LYS A 477 45.31 11.22 -16.77
CA LYS A 477 44.65 12.43 -17.29
C LYS A 477 45.39 13.72 -16.99
N ILE A 478 46.21 13.73 -15.94
CA ILE A 478 47.00 14.90 -15.53
C ILE A 478 48.45 14.50 -15.27
N ASP A 479 49.38 15.43 -15.52
CA ASP A 479 50.78 15.23 -15.19
C ASP A 479 50.98 15.31 -13.68
N THR A 480 51.21 14.14 -13.06
CA THR A 480 51.43 14.03 -11.62
C THR A 480 52.91 14.08 -11.22
N SER A 481 53.84 14.29 -12.16
CA SER A 481 55.30 14.17 -11.92
C SER A 481 55.80 14.99 -10.73
N HIS A 482 55.22 16.18 -10.52
CA HIS A 482 55.57 17.12 -9.45
C HIS A 482 54.93 16.83 -8.07
N PHE A 483 54.02 15.86 -7.96
CA PHE A 483 53.30 15.56 -6.71
C PHE A 483 53.71 14.22 -6.12
N LYS A 484 53.55 14.03 -4.80
CA LYS A 484 53.70 12.72 -4.16
C LYS A 484 52.62 11.76 -4.65
N LEU A 485 51.39 12.25 -4.83
CA LEU A 485 50.27 11.47 -5.36
C LEU A 485 50.50 10.99 -6.80
N LYS A 486 50.53 9.67 -7.03
CA LYS A 486 50.67 9.04 -8.36
C LYS A 486 49.49 8.17 -8.78
N TYR A 487 48.71 7.71 -7.80
CA TYR A 487 47.57 6.82 -7.99
C TYR A 487 46.27 7.54 -7.63
N GLY A 488 45.19 7.20 -8.33
CA GLY A 488 43.87 7.79 -8.17
C GLY A 488 42.78 7.00 -8.87
N GLY A 489 41.54 7.36 -8.58
CA GLY A 489 40.36 6.74 -9.17
C GLY A 489 39.89 7.53 -10.40
N GLU A 490 40.40 7.19 -11.59
CA GLU A 490 39.90 7.77 -12.84
C GLU A 490 38.76 6.94 -13.40
N ILE A 491 37.68 7.59 -13.85
CA ILE A 491 36.63 6.92 -14.64
C ILE A 491 37.26 6.48 -15.97
N LYS A 492 37.28 5.17 -16.20
CA LYS A 492 37.77 4.52 -17.43
C LYS A 492 36.63 4.38 -18.43
N GLU A 493 36.96 4.28 -19.72
CA GLU A 493 35.99 3.94 -20.79
C GLU A 493 34.74 4.85 -20.90
N PHE A 494 34.78 6.06 -20.35
CA PHE A 494 33.72 7.05 -20.55
C PHE A 494 33.90 7.78 -21.89
N ASN A 495 32.97 7.55 -22.82
CA ASN A 495 32.91 8.23 -24.11
C ASN A 495 31.72 9.22 -24.16
N PRO A 496 31.98 10.55 -24.12
CA PRO A 496 30.94 11.57 -24.24
C PRO A 496 30.13 11.51 -25.55
N ASP A 497 30.73 11.07 -26.66
CA ASP A 497 30.08 11.02 -27.98
C ASP A 497 28.85 10.11 -28.00
N ALA A 498 28.79 9.14 -27.08
CA ALA A 498 27.64 8.24 -26.95
C ALA A 498 26.43 8.88 -26.25
N TRP A 499 26.61 10.05 -25.61
CA TRP A 499 25.62 10.68 -24.74
C TRP A 499 25.23 12.09 -25.16
N PHE A 500 26.10 12.79 -25.89
CA PHE A 500 25.98 14.20 -26.20
C PHE A 500 26.17 14.46 -27.69
N SER A 501 25.30 15.27 -28.26
CA SER A 501 25.52 15.90 -29.56
C SER A 501 26.76 16.82 -29.53
N ASN A 502 27.31 17.13 -30.70
CA ASN A 502 28.46 18.04 -30.82
C ASN A 502 28.20 19.40 -30.14
N GLU A 503 26.96 19.91 -30.21
CA GLU A 503 26.57 21.16 -29.57
C GLU A 503 26.56 21.04 -28.04
N GLU A 504 25.94 19.98 -27.51
CA GLU A 504 25.91 19.72 -26.07
C GLU A 504 27.31 19.50 -25.49
N GLN A 505 28.20 18.85 -26.23
CA GLN A 505 29.59 18.70 -25.81
C GLN A 505 30.33 20.04 -25.67
N ILE A 506 30.00 21.04 -26.50
CA ILE A 506 30.56 22.39 -26.40
C ILE A 506 29.96 23.15 -25.21
N LEU A 507 28.66 22.94 -24.95
CA LEU A 507 27.93 23.61 -23.87
C LEU A 507 28.27 23.05 -22.47
N TYR A 508 28.48 21.74 -22.35
CA TYR A 508 28.73 21.01 -21.11
C TYR A 508 30.09 20.32 -21.16
N ASN A 509 31.13 21.11 -21.43
CA ASN A 509 32.41 20.56 -21.84
C ASN A 509 33.35 20.21 -20.67
N ASP A 510 33.04 20.69 -19.45
CA ASP A 510 33.70 20.20 -18.24
C ASP A 510 33.25 18.77 -17.92
N ARG A 511 34.19 17.90 -17.57
CA ARG A 511 33.92 16.48 -17.33
C ARG A 511 32.94 16.26 -16.18
N TYR A 512 32.98 17.05 -15.11
CA TYR A 512 32.07 16.84 -13.98
C TYR A 512 30.60 17.08 -14.40
N LEU A 513 30.35 17.99 -15.35
CA LEU A 513 29.01 18.22 -15.89
C LEU A 513 28.55 17.04 -16.74
N GLN A 514 29.41 16.52 -17.61
CA GLN A 514 29.10 15.36 -18.44
C GLN A 514 28.82 14.12 -17.58
N GLN A 515 29.67 13.90 -16.58
CA GLN A 515 29.53 12.81 -15.61
C GLN A 515 28.21 12.94 -14.84
N ALA A 516 27.89 14.15 -14.35
CA ALA A 516 26.65 14.41 -13.63
C ALA A 516 25.39 14.19 -14.48
N ILE A 517 25.37 14.69 -15.71
CA ILE A 517 24.23 14.53 -16.62
C ILE A 517 23.98 13.04 -16.91
N VAL A 518 25.04 12.27 -17.17
CA VAL A 518 24.91 10.83 -17.43
C VAL A 518 24.45 10.08 -16.18
N ALA A 519 25.02 10.37 -15.00
CA ALA A 519 24.60 9.76 -13.75
C ALA A 519 23.14 10.10 -13.40
N MET A 520 22.71 11.35 -13.57
CA MET A 520 21.32 11.76 -13.35
C MET A 520 20.37 11.04 -14.32
N LYS A 521 20.71 10.96 -15.61
CA LYS A 521 19.91 10.24 -16.60
C LYS A 521 19.71 8.77 -16.20
N ARG A 522 20.79 8.10 -15.75
CA ARG A 522 20.71 6.72 -15.24
C ARG A 522 19.83 6.61 -14.01
N ALA A 523 19.89 7.56 -13.08
CA ALA A 523 19.04 7.56 -11.90
C ALA A 523 17.54 7.71 -12.26
N LEU A 524 17.23 8.53 -13.27
CA LEU A 524 15.86 8.67 -13.80
C LEU A 524 15.38 7.40 -14.51
N ASP A 525 16.24 6.79 -15.33
CA ASP A 525 15.93 5.52 -16.00
C ASP A 525 15.65 4.41 -14.97
N ASP A 526 16.45 4.34 -13.90
CA ASP A 526 16.28 3.37 -12.81
C ASP A 526 15.00 3.61 -11.99
N ALA A 527 14.61 4.88 -11.78
CA ALA A 527 13.34 5.26 -11.15
C ALA A 527 12.11 5.10 -12.08
N ASN A 528 12.32 4.77 -13.36
CA ASN A 528 11.30 4.77 -14.40
C ASN A 528 10.54 6.12 -14.48
N LEU A 529 11.29 7.23 -14.43
CA LEU A 529 10.76 8.59 -14.52
C LEU A 529 11.24 9.28 -15.80
N THR A 530 10.31 9.90 -16.51
CA THR A 530 10.61 10.73 -17.67
C THR A 530 10.71 12.21 -17.29
N VAL A 531 11.42 12.99 -18.11
CA VAL A 531 11.49 14.45 -17.96
C VAL A 531 10.10 15.10 -18.02
N GLU A 532 9.22 14.59 -18.88
CA GLU A 532 7.84 15.07 -18.99
C GLU A 532 7.05 14.84 -17.70
N GLN A 533 7.23 13.69 -17.04
CA GLN A 533 6.62 13.43 -15.74
C GLN A 533 7.14 14.40 -14.68
N LEU A 534 8.46 14.65 -14.64
CA LEU A 534 9.08 15.58 -13.70
C LEU A 534 8.61 17.03 -13.87
N GLN A 535 8.35 17.47 -15.10
CA GLN A 535 7.81 18.81 -15.36
C GLN A 535 6.39 19.01 -14.80
N ASN A 536 5.67 17.92 -14.59
CA ASN A 536 4.29 17.92 -14.08
C ASN A 536 4.20 17.57 -12.58
N THR A 537 5.33 17.35 -11.90
CA THR A 537 5.38 17.09 -10.46
C THR A 537 5.96 18.26 -9.68
N ASP A 538 5.61 18.32 -8.40
CA ASP A 538 6.26 19.16 -7.41
C ASP A 538 7.65 18.60 -7.09
N MET A 539 8.65 19.12 -7.80
CA MET A 539 10.03 18.65 -7.69
C MET A 539 11.08 19.73 -7.39
N ALA A 540 12.20 19.29 -6.82
CA ALA A 540 13.40 20.09 -6.62
C ALA A 540 14.68 19.31 -6.98
N ILE A 541 15.78 20.02 -7.19
CA ILE A 541 17.11 19.42 -7.38
C ILE A 541 18.02 19.90 -6.26
N VAL A 542 18.71 18.97 -5.59
CA VAL A 542 19.76 19.28 -4.62
C VAL A 542 21.08 18.72 -5.15
N LEU A 543 21.89 19.62 -5.69
CA LEU A 543 23.21 19.30 -6.21
C LEU A 543 24.28 19.49 -5.13
N SER A 544 25.37 18.76 -5.27
CA SER A 544 26.51 18.84 -4.38
C SER A 544 27.82 18.70 -5.14
N THR A 545 28.85 19.38 -4.68
CA THR A 545 30.19 19.27 -5.25
C THR A 545 31.22 19.80 -4.27
N CYS A 546 32.37 19.15 -4.21
CA CYS A 546 33.52 19.67 -3.47
C CYS A 546 34.36 20.59 -4.37
N ASN A 547 34.59 20.20 -5.62
CA ASN A 547 35.64 20.71 -6.50
C ASN A 547 35.18 20.84 -7.98
N GLY A 548 33.88 20.91 -8.23
CA GLY A 548 33.31 21.00 -9.57
C GLY A 548 33.74 22.28 -10.29
N GLY A 549 34.02 22.16 -11.60
CA GLY A 549 34.41 23.26 -12.46
C GLY A 549 35.90 23.61 -12.43
N LEU A 550 36.73 22.89 -11.65
CA LEU A 550 38.17 23.17 -11.57
C LEU A 550 38.90 22.97 -12.90
N LEU A 551 38.53 21.96 -13.70
CA LEU A 551 39.17 21.71 -15.00
C LEU A 551 39.00 22.91 -15.94
N THR A 552 37.77 23.42 -16.04
CA THR A 552 37.50 24.62 -16.83
C THR A 552 38.14 25.86 -16.21
N GLY A 553 38.19 25.97 -14.88
CA GLY A 553 38.87 27.07 -14.19
C GLY A 553 40.37 27.12 -14.48
N GLU A 554 41.04 25.96 -14.47
CA GLU A 554 42.45 25.82 -14.85
C GLU A 554 42.67 26.19 -16.32
N ASP A 555 41.78 25.73 -17.19
CA ASP A 555 41.85 26.02 -18.62
C ASP A 555 41.66 27.52 -18.90
N LEU A 556 40.72 28.16 -18.21
CA LEU A 556 40.52 29.62 -18.26
C LEU A 556 41.78 30.38 -17.79
N TYR A 557 42.44 29.89 -16.74
CA TYR A 557 43.71 30.47 -16.29
C TYR A 557 44.83 30.26 -17.31
N ARG A 558 44.96 29.06 -17.88
CA ARG A 558 45.94 28.76 -18.95
C ARG A 558 45.70 29.64 -20.17
N TRP A 559 44.45 29.80 -20.60
CA TRP A 559 44.05 30.69 -21.70
C TRP A 559 44.48 32.13 -21.45
N LYS A 560 44.22 32.69 -20.26
CA LYS A 560 44.64 34.05 -19.88
C LYS A 560 46.14 34.28 -20.07
N HIS A 561 46.94 33.23 -19.91
CA HIS A 561 48.40 33.26 -20.03
C HIS A 561 48.92 32.72 -21.37
N GLY A 562 48.07 32.49 -22.37
CA GLY A 562 48.46 31.99 -23.69
C GLY A 562 48.97 30.54 -23.68
N LYS A 563 48.53 29.73 -22.71
CA LYS A 563 48.94 28.33 -22.48
C LYS A 563 47.80 27.31 -22.62
N SER A 564 46.64 27.72 -23.13
CA SER A 564 45.54 26.81 -23.45
C SER A 564 45.40 26.70 -24.96
N ASP A 565 45.11 25.50 -25.44
CA ASP A 565 44.76 25.23 -26.82
C ASP A 565 43.29 25.58 -27.14
N ARG A 566 42.52 25.98 -26.11
CA ARG A 566 41.11 26.35 -26.22
C ARG A 566 40.94 27.86 -26.23
N GLU A 567 40.12 28.37 -27.16
CA GLU A 567 39.70 29.77 -27.15
C GLU A 567 38.71 30.06 -26.01
N TYR A 568 38.75 31.29 -25.49
CA TYR A 568 37.79 31.73 -24.49
C TYR A 568 36.37 31.75 -25.03
N ASN A 569 35.47 31.16 -24.26
CA ASN A 569 34.04 31.37 -24.41
C ASN A 569 33.40 31.66 -23.05
N GLU A 570 32.22 32.26 -23.05
CA GLU A 570 31.51 32.63 -21.81
C GLU A 570 31.23 31.41 -20.92
N ASN A 571 30.97 30.25 -21.54
CA ASN A 571 30.72 29.00 -20.82
C ASN A 571 31.91 28.60 -19.94
N MET A 572 33.15 28.95 -20.31
CA MET A 572 34.30 28.69 -19.45
C MET A 572 34.18 29.39 -18.08
N ASN A 573 33.65 30.61 -18.05
CA ASN A 573 33.45 31.31 -16.79
C ASN A 573 32.31 30.68 -15.98
N ILE A 574 31.21 30.36 -16.64
CA ILE A 574 30.00 29.83 -16.00
C ILE A 574 30.27 28.43 -15.41
N GLN A 575 30.84 27.52 -16.18
CA GLN A 575 31.08 26.13 -15.75
C GLN A 575 32.13 26.03 -14.65
N ALA A 576 33.02 27.03 -14.50
CA ALA A 576 33.97 27.10 -13.40
C ALA A 576 33.34 27.56 -12.06
N LYS A 577 32.02 27.82 -12.02
CA LYS A 577 31.29 28.25 -10.83
C LYS A 577 30.30 27.18 -10.42
N TYR A 578 30.10 27.01 -9.12
CA TYR A 578 29.13 26.05 -8.60
C TYR A 578 27.71 26.30 -9.13
N TYR A 579 27.24 27.56 -9.24
CA TYR A 579 25.92 27.84 -9.84
C TYR A 579 25.81 27.40 -11.31
N GLY A 580 26.94 27.33 -12.03
CA GLY A 580 27.01 26.78 -13.38
C GLY A 580 26.59 25.32 -13.44
N PHE A 581 26.79 24.55 -12.36
CA PHE A 581 26.31 23.19 -12.23
C PHE A 581 24.77 23.11 -12.30
N GLY A 582 24.09 23.91 -11.48
CA GLY A 582 22.63 23.99 -11.48
C GLY A 582 22.06 24.44 -12.83
N ARG A 583 22.70 25.43 -13.46
CA ARG A 583 22.33 25.90 -14.80
C ARG A 583 22.48 24.80 -15.85
N ALA A 584 23.57 24.04 -15.80
CA ALA A 584 23.82 22.96 -16.76
C ALA A 584 22.77 21.85 -16.66
N ILE A 585 22.46 21.40 -15.44
CA ILE A 585 21.45 20.37 -15.20
C ILE A 585 20.05 20.83 -15.62
N SER A 586 19.60 22.02 -15.20
CA SER A 586 18.29 22.55 -15.61
C SER A 586 18.17 22.73 -17.12
N SER A 587 19.22 23.25 -17.78
CA SER A 587 19.21 23.48 -19.23
C SER A 587 19.20 22.17 -20.03
N TYR A 588 20.00 21.18 -19.63
CA TYR A 588 20.08 19.89 -20.34
C TYR A 588 18.75 19.13 -20.27
N PHE A 589 18.17 19.02 -19.07
CA PHE A 589 16.90 18.30 -18.87
C PHE A 589 15.66 19.17 -19.12
N ASN A 590 15.81 20.45 -19.45
CA ASN A 590 14.71 21.41 -19.61
C ASN A 590 13.73 21.40 -18.40
N LEU A 591 14.27 21.41 -17.19
CA LEU A 591 13.50 21.35 -15.95
C LEU A 591 13.32 22.74 -15.35
N ASN A 592 12.06 23.09 -15.02
CA ASN A 592 11.71 24.33 -14.33
C ASN A 592 11.38 24.02 -12.87
N CYS A 593 12.40 24.09 -12.01
CA CYS A 593 12.32 23.71 -10.60
C CYS A 593 13.30 24.50 -9.73
N GLU A 594 13.15 24.40 -8.41
CA GLU A 594 14.13 24.92 -7.47
C GLU A 594 15.40 24.08 -7.49
N ILE A 595 16.56 24.75 -7.48
CA ILE A 595 17.87 24.09 -7.45
C ILE A 595 18.68 24.62 -6.27
N TRP A 596 19.08 23.71 -5.40
CA TRP A 596 19.94 23.95 -4.25
C TRP A 596 21.32 23.38 -4.53
N ILE A 597 22.37 24.09 -4.10
CA ILE A 597 23.74 23.58 -4.18
C ILE A 597 24.32 23.55 -2.77
N VAL A 598 24.56 22.34 -2.27
CA VAL A 598 25.14 22.09 -0.95
C VAL A 598 26.63 21.86 -1.10
N THR A 599 27.43 22.59 -0.32
CA THR A 599 28.88 22.40 -0.25
C THR A 599 29.35 22.36 1.20
N THR A 600 29.80 21.19 1.63
CA THR A 600 30.39 20.88 2.94
C THR A 600 31.65 20.03 2.75
N ALA A 601 32.44 20.33 1.71
CA ALA A 601 33.61 19.53 1.29
C ALA A 601 33.23 18.07 1.00
N CYS A 602 33.97 17.09 1.53
CA CYS A 602 33.79 15.66 1.22
C CYS A 602 32.44 15.08 1.64
N SER A 603 31.68 15.75 2.53
CA SER A 603 30.36 15.30 3.01
C SER A 603 29.18 15.91 2.24
N SER A 604 29.45 16.70 1.19
CA SER A 604 28.43 17.51 0.50
C SER A 604 27.25 16.68 -0.03
N SER A 605 27.50 15.49 -0.58
CA SER A 605 26.45 14.62 -1.11
C SER A 605 25.57 14.03 -0.02
N THR A 606 26.13 13.64 1.13
CA THR A 606 25.37 13.21 2.30
C THR A 606 24.50 14.36 2.85
N GLY A 607 25.06 15.58 2.91
CA GLY A 607 24.30 16.77 3.30
C GLY A 607 23.16 17.07 2.33
N ALA A 608 23.38 16.90 1.03
CA ALA A 608 22.36 17.06 0.00
C ALA A 608 21.22 16.04 0.13
N ILE A 609 21.55 14.77 0.42
CA ILE A 609 20.55 13.71 0.68
C ILE A 609 19.71 14.05 1.93
N GLY A 610 20.36 14.57 2.98
CA GLY A 610 19.66 15.04 4.18
C GLY A 610 18.72 16.22 3.93
N LEU A 611 19.12 17.17 3.09
CA LEU A 611 18.23 18.26 2.66
C LEU A 611 17.05 17.73 1.83
N ALA A 612 17.28 16.77 0.94
CA ALA A 612 16.22 16.13 0.16
C ALA A 612 15.17 15.47 1.07
N LYS A 613 15.61 14.74 2.12
CA LYS A 613 14.73 14.23 3.17
C LYS A 613 13.90 15.35 3.80
N THR A 614 14.55 16.42 4.27
CA THR A 614 13.86 17.54 4.92
C THR A 614 12.79 18.16 4.02
N LEU A 615 13.07 18.28 2.72
CA LEU A 615 12.13 18.84 1.75
C LEU A 615 10.89 17.95 1.57
N ILE A 616 11.07 16.63 1.52
CA ILE A 616 9.98 15.66 1.38
C ILE A 616 9.19 15.52 2.68
N ASP A 617 9.86 15.33 3.81
CA ASP A 617 9.22 15.10 5.11
C ASP A 617 8.36 16.30 5.56
N ARG A 618 8.70 17.50 5.09
CA ARG A 618 7.92 18.72 5.34
C ARG A 618 6.82 18.97 4.30
N GLY A 619 6.73 18.14 3.27
CA GLY A 619 5.73 18.25 2.21
C GLY A 619 5.96 19.42 1.26
N TYR A 620 7.20 19.90 1.11
CA TYR A 620 7.52 20.95 0.13
C TYR A 620 7.55 20.41 -1.30
N TYR A 621 8.06 19.19 -1.46
CA TYR A 621 8.18 18.50 -2.74
C TYR A 621 7.95 17.01 -2.55
N SER A 622 7.38 16.35 -3.55
CA SER A 622 7.24 14.90 -3.53
C SER A 622 8.39 14.16 -4.21
N THR A 623 9.20 14.87 -4.99
CA THR A 623 10.31 14.30 -5.74
C THR A 623 11.51 15.24 -5.65
N VAL A 624 12.63 14.75 -5.14
CA VAL A 624 13.88 15.50 -5.09
C VAL A 624 14.97 14.70 -5.77
N ILE A 625 15.55 15.26 -6.82
CA ILE A 625 16.71 14.68 -7.49
C ILE A 625 17.94 15.19 -6.75
N VAL A 626 18.72 14.28 -6.19
CA VAL A 626 19.89 14.62 -5.38
C VAL A 626 21.13 13.98 -5.95
N GLY A 627 22.24 14.69 -5.97
CA GLY A 627 23.47 14.10 -6.49
C GLY A 627 24.68 15.01 -6.41
N GLY A 628 25.82 14.47 -6.80
CA GLY A 628 27.05 15.23 -6.89
C GLY A 628 28.00 14.68 -7.91
N SER A 629 28.90 15.54 -8.36
CA SER A 629 29.96 15.15 -9.28
C SER A 629 31.21 15.99 -9.08
N ASP A 630 32.35 15.32 -9.15
CA ASP A 630 33.67 15.90 -9.10
C ASP A 630 34.59 15.16 -10.07
N SER A 631 35.44 15.92 -10.78
CA SER A 631 36.47 15.37 -11.67
C SER A 631 37.87 15.60 -11.09
N ILE A 632 38.82 14.74 -11.43
CA ILE A 632 40.22 14.92 -11.05
C ILE A 632 40.78 16.11 -11.82
N ALA A 633 41.37 17.07 -11.10
CA ALA A 633 41.99 18.27 -11.63
C ALA A 633 43.37 18.51 -10.99
N LEU A 634 44.23 19.26 -11.66
CA LEU A 634 45.60 19.54 -11.18
C LEU A 634 45.57 20.28 -9.83
N SER A 635 44.68 21.26 -9.68
CA SER A 635 44.52 22.09 -8.50
C SER A 635 44.04 21.27 -7.30
N ASN A 636 43.18 20.28 -7.56
CA ASN A 636 42.70 19.34 -6.55
C ASN A 636 43.86 18.49 -6.01
N VAL A 637 44.63 17.87 -6.91
CA VAL A 637 45.81 17.09 -6.54
C VAL A 637 46.84 17.94 -5.80
N ALA A 638 47.15 19.13 -6.30
CA ALA A 638 48.10 20.05 -5.67
C ALA A 638 47.67 20.44 -4.25
N GLY A 639 46.37 20.69 -4.04
CA GLY A 639 45.83 21.03 -2.72
C GLY A 639 46.01 19.89 -1.71
N PHE A 640 45.58 18.67 -2.05
CA PHE A 640 45.71 17.52 -1.16
C PHE A 640 47.17 17.14 -0.90
N ASP A 641 48.04 17.24 -1.90
CA ASP A 641 49.48 16.94 -1.76
C ASP A 641 50.16 17.94 -0.82
N ALA A 642 49.80 19.23 -0.93
CA ALA A 642 50.31 20.28 -0.05
C ALA A 642 49.85 20.14 1.41
N LEU A 643 48.69 19.54 1.64
CA LEU A 643 48.20 19.20 2.99
C LEU A 643 48.94 17.98 3.60
N GLY A 644 49.79 17.29 2.83
CA GLY A 644 50.56 16.14 3.29
C GLY A 644 49.76 14.86 3.48
N GLY A 645 48.48 14.86 3.12
CA GLY A 645 47.55 13.74 3.33
C GLY A 645 47.58 12.67 2.24
N THR A 646 48.30 12.86 1.14
CA THR A 646 48.30 11.96 -0.03
C THR A 646 49.27 10.79 0.08
N SER A 647 48.97 9.69 -0.63
CA SER A 647 49.89 8.56 -0.83
C SER A 647 50.43 8.48 -2.26
N GLY A 648 51.70 8.08 -2.38
CA GLY A 648 52.34 7.77 -3.66
C GLY A 648 52.13 6.32 -4.12
N GLU A 649 51.46 5.50 -3.32
CA GLU A 649 51.10 4.10 -3.56
C GLU A 649 49.56 3.96 -3.51
N PRO A 650 48.99 2.88 -4.08
CA PRO A 650 47.57 2.57 -3.89
C PRO A 650 47.32 2.20 -2.43
N ILE A 651 46.46 2.96 -1.74
CA ILE A 651 46.09 2.75 -0.35
C ILE A 651 44.60 2.46 -0.21
N SER A 652 44.19 1.94 0.95
CA SER A 652 42.78 1.75 1.31
C SER A 652 42.51 2.38 2.68
N PRO A 653 41.26 2.74 2.99
CA PRO A 653 40.90 3.11 4.35
C PRO A 653 41.31 2.03 5.36
N PHE A 654 41.74 2.46 6.55
CA PHE A 654 42.20 1.61 7.66
C PHE A 654 43.41 0.73 7.32
N SER A 655 44.20 1.10 6.31
CA SER A 655 45.40 0.36 5.89
C SER A 655 46.70 1.05 6.31
N LEU A 656 47.79 0.28 6.33
CA LEU A 656 49.15 0.79 6.42
C LEU A 656 49.89 0.50 5.11
N PRO A 657 50.64 1.47 4.54
CA PRO A 657 50.86 2.83 5.04
C PRO A 657 49.63 3.75 4.87
N VAL A 658 49.49 4.75 5.74
CA VAL A 658 48.42 5.76 5.68
C VAL A 658 48.64 6.76 4.53
N GLY A 659 47.54 7.28 3.99
CA GLY A 659 47.48 8.38 3.03
C GLY A 659 46.14 8.35 2.26
N LEU A 660 46.00 9.24 1.29
CA LEU A 660 44.80 9.38 0.45
C LEU A 660 45.17 9.23 -1.04
N ASN A 661 44.35 8.48 -1.79
CA ASN A 661 44.30 8.56 -3.26
C ASN A 661 43.00 9.27 -3.68
N VAL A 662 43.11 10.26 -4.57
CA VAL A 662 41.96 11.07 -5.01
C VAL A 662 41.29 10.43 -6.21
N GLY A 663 39.95 10.50 -6.27
CA GLY A 663 39.13 9.97 -7.35
C GLY A 663 38.23 11.01 -8.00
N GLU A 664 37.59 10.62 -9.09
CA GLU A 664 36.44 11.28 -9.69
C GLU A 664 35.23 10.35 -9.72
N ALA A 665 34.04 10.94 -9.61
CA ALA A 665 32.79 10.20 -9.71
C ALA A 665 31.62 11.17 -9.96
N ALA A 666 30.51 10.62 -10.45
CA ALA A 666 29.19 11.22 -10.34
C ALA A 666 28.21 10.20 -9.77
N CYS A 667 27.43 10.62 -8.77
CA CYS A 667 26.41 9.80 -8.14
C CYS A 667 25.13 10.62 -7.99
N PHE A 668 24.01 10.05 -8.41
CA PHE A 668 22.68 10.67 -8.33
C PHE A 668 21.67 9.67 -7.78
N TRP A 669 20.69 10.20 -7.04
CA TRP A 669 19.57 9.48 -6.49
C TRP A 669 18.28 10.23 -6.82
N VAL A 670 17.22 9.48 -7.05
CA VAL A 670 15.85 9.99 -7.04
C VAL A 670 15.27 9.67 -5.67
N VAL A 671 14.92 10.71 -4.92
CA VAL A 671 14.28 10.60 -3.62
C VAL A 671 12.84 11.04 -3.76
N GLU A 672 11.91 10.23 -3.26
CA GLU A 672 10.48 10.48 -3.42
C GLU A 672 9.72 10.29 -2.13
N GLU A 673 8.55 10.91 -2.05
CA GLU A 673 7.56 10.56 -1.04
C GLU A 673 7.10 9.12 -1.26
N MET A 674 7.17 8.31 -0.20
CA MET A 674 6.88 6.88 -0.25
C MET A 674 5.49 6.59 -0.79
N GLU A 675 4.46 7.35 -0.40
CA GLU A 675 3.10 7.24 -0.97
C GLU A 675 3.11 7.28 -2.50
N LYS A 676 3.78 8.26 -3.12
CA LYS A 676 3.84 8.38 -4.59
C LYS A 676 4.66 7.28 -5.25
N ALA A 677 5.78 6.90 -4.62
CA ALA A 677 6.61 5.79 -5.09
C ALA A 677 5.83 4.47 -5.09
N LEU A 678 5.06 4.22 -4.03
CA LEU A 678 4.19 3.07 -3.93
C LEU A 678 3.15 3.09 -5.06
N LEU A 679 2.41 4.18 -5.24
CA LEU A 679 1.35 4.28 -6.25
C LEU A 679 1.82 4.01 -7.68
N ARG A 680 3.04 4.40 -8.07
CA ARG A 680 3.57 4.08 -9.42
C ARG A 680 4.10 2.65 -9.57
N LYS A 681 4.10 1.87 -8.50
CA LYS A 681 4.64 0.50 -8.45
C LYS A 681 6.16 0.42 -8.70
N VAL A 682 6.94 1.45 -8.34
CA VAL A 682 8.41 1.41 -8.45
C VAL A 682 9.04 0.70 -7.26
N ARG A 683 10.26 0.17 -7.45
CA ARG A 683 11.07 -0.37 -6.38
C ARG A 683 11.53 0.76 -5.45
N CYS A 684 11.39 0.56 -4.14
CA CYS A 684 12.00 1.42 -3.14
C CYS A 684 13.26 0.74 -2.61
N TYR A 685 14.44 1.31 -2.85
CA TYR A 685 15.73 0.76 -2.44
C TYR A 685 15.99 0.89 -0.94
N GLY A 686 15.48 1.95 -0.33
CA GLY A 686 15.62 2.21 1.09
C GLY A 686 15.01 3.53 1.48
N ARG A 687 14.66 3.65 2.75
CA ARG A 687 14.15 4.88 3.36
C ARG A 687 15.32 5.68 3.96
N ILE A 688 15.32 6.99 3.78
CA ILE A 688 16.25 7.87 4.48
C ILE A 688 15.66 8.13 5.87
N ALA A 689 16.09 7.33 6.85
CA ALA A 689 15.48 7.33 8.18
C ALA A 689 15.78 8.61 8.97
N GLY A 690 17.04 9.05 9.01
CA GLY A 690 17.47 10.23 9.73
C GLY A 690 18.73 10.84 9.13
N HIS A 691 18.96 12.12 9.41
CA HIS A 691 20.17 12.82 9.01
C HIS A 691 20.57 13.89 10.02
N SER A 692 21.84 14.29 9.98
CA SER A 692 22.31 15.48 10.69
C SER A 692 23.58 16.01 10.02
N THR A 693 23.95 17.24 10.38
CA THR A 693 25.26 17.81 10.06
C THR A 693 25.86 18.41 11.33
N GLY A 694 27.19 18.34 11.46
CA GLY A 694 27.91 18.80 12.65
C GLY A 694 29.22 19.51 12.28
N LEU A 695 29.66 20.40 13.15
CA LEU A 695 30.94 21.10 13.08
C LEU A 695 31.56 21.14 14.49
N ASP A 696 32.84 20.83 14.59
CA ASP A 696 33.61 20.88 15.84
C ASP A 696 34.52 22.12 15.95
N ALA A 697 34.67 22.87 14.86
CA ALA A 697 35.50 24.07 14.77
C ALA A 697 36.95 23.85 15.26
N HIS A 698 37.48 22.62 15.11
CA HIS A 698 38.77 22.24 15.65
C HIS A 698 39.94 22.57 14.70
N HIS A 699 39.87 22.09 13.47
CA HIS A 699 40.91 22.26 12.45
C HIS A 699 40.26 22.32 11.05
N PRO A 700 40.88 22.98 10.05
CA PRO A 700 40.29 23.07 8.71
C PRO A 700 39.94 21.73 8.04
N THR A 701 40.67 20.66 8.37
CA THR A 701 40.49 19.33 7.74
C THR A 701 40.60 18.14 8.70
N ALA A 702 40.95 18.37 9.97
CA ALA A 702 41.13 17.28 10.94
C ALA A 702 39.99 17.33 11.95
N PRO A 703 39.36 16.19 12.28
CA PRO A 703 38.33 16.15 13.31
C PRO A 703 38.93 16.48 14.68
N ASP A 704 38.09 16.93 15.62
CA ASP A 704 38.47 17.00 17.04
C ASP A 704 38.98 15.62 17.49
N PRO A 705 40.19 15.50 18.07
CA PRO A 705 40.76 14.22 18.49
C PRO A 705 39.92 13.45 19.52
N ARG A 706 38.94 14.09 20.17
CA ARG A 706 37.98 13.44 21.08
C ARG A 706 36.81 12.78 20.34
N GLY A 707 36.66 13.02 19.03
CA GLY A 707 35.55 12.56 18.21
C GLY A 707 34.21 13.27 18.47
N ASP A 708 34.21 14.40 19.20
CA ASP A 708 32.96 15.06 19.65
C ASP A 708 32.04 15.47 18.49
N GLY A 709 32.59 16.04 17.41
CA GLY A 709 31.81 16.45 16.25
C GLY A 709 31.13 15.27 15.54
N VAL A 710 31.88 14.19 15.33
CA VAL A 710 31.38 12.95 14.71
C VAL A 710 30.32 12.30 15.61
N TYR A 711 30.60 12.19 16.91
CA TYR A 711 29.66 11.66 17.90
C TYR A 711 28.33 12.42 17.91
N ARG A 712 28.38 13.77 17.98
CA ARG A 712 27.17 14.60 17.96
C ARG A 712 26.38 14.42 16.67
N ALA A 713 27.05 14.37 15.52
CA ALA A 713 26.38 14.14 14.24
C ALA A 713 25.67 12.77 14.22
N LEU A 714 26.36 11.69 14.58
CA LEU A 714 25.78 10.34 14.64
C LEU A 714 24.60 10.29 15.62
N TYR A 715 24.76 10.84 16.82
CA TYR A 715 23.71 10.85 17.84
C TYR A 715 22.46 11.63 17.39
N MET A 716 22.65 12.80 16.77
CA MET A 716 21.54 13.60 16.24
C MET A 716 20.84 12.91 15.07
N ALA A 717 21.58 12.22 14.20
CA ALA A 717 20.99 11.47 13.09
C ALA A 717 20.18 10.25 13.59
N LEU A 718 20.67 9.56 14.63
CA LEU A 718 19.91 8.51 15.31
C LEU A 718 18.63 9.06 15.94
N ASN A 719 18.72 10.20 16.63
CA ASN A 719 17.56 10.84 17.23
C ASN A 719 16.54 11.32 16.18
N ASP A 720 16.98 11.84 15.04
CA ASP A 720 16.13 12.17 13.89
C ASP A 720 15.45 10.92 13.30
N SER A 721 16.15 9.79 13.32
CA SER A 721 15.65 8.53 12.76
C SER A 721 14.65 7.77 13.64
N GLY A 722 14.64 8.04 14.95
CA GLY A 722 13.87 7.30 15.94
C GLY A 722 14.43 5.92 16.29
N TYR A 723 15.56 5.49 15.69
CA TYR A 723 16.22 4.22 15.97
C TYR A 723 17.22 4.31 17.13
N SER A 724 17.37 3.20 17.83
CA SER A 724 18.44 2.93 18.78
C SER A 724 19.69 2.39 18.09
N ILE A 725 20.83 2.47 18.77
CA ILE A 725 22.11 1.98 18.23
C ILE A 725 22.13 0.46 18.01
N ASP A 726 21.39 -0.29 18.84
CA ASP A 726 21.31 -1.76 18.76
C ASP A 726 20.53 -2.26 17.53
N GLU A 727 19.81 -1.37 16.85
CA GLU A 727 19.09 -1.65 15.60
C GLU A 727 19.96 -1.46 14.35
N MET A 728 21.19 -0.96 14.50
CA MET A 728 22.09 -0.70 13.36
C MET A 728 22.82 -1.97 12.91
N GLY A 729 22.58 -2.39 11.66
CA GLY A 729 23.20 -3.57 11.07
C GLY A 729 24.55 -3.32 10.37
N CYS A 730 24.84 -2.09 9.97
CA CYS A 730 26.05 -1.74 9.21
C CYS A 730 26.45 -0.27 9.45
N ILE A 731 27.76 0.00 9.48
CA ILE A 731 28.31 1.35 9.52
C ILE A 731 29.24 1.50 8.33
N ASN A 732 28.89 2.41 7.41
CA ASN A 732 29.80 2.84 6.35
C ASN A 732 30.60 4.05 6.83
N ALA A 733 31.80 3.81 7.35
CA ALA A 733 32.66 4.86 7.87
C ALA A 733 33.18 5.80 6.76
N HIS A 734 33.42 7.07 7.09
CA HIS A 734 34.13 8.01 6.23
C HIS A 734 35.66 7.76 6.31
N GLY A 735 36.08 6.55 6.00
CA GLY A 735 37.49 6.18 5.98
C GLY A 735 38.17 6.81 4.78
N THR A 736 39.22 7.60 5.00
CA THR A 736 39.95 8.32 3.94
C THR A 736 41.36 7.77 3.72
N GLY A 737 41.78 6.79 4.53
CA GLY A 737 43.14 6.26 4.52
C GLY A 737 44.12 7.10 5.35
N THR A 738 43.68 8.24 5.91
CA THR A 738 44.51 9.11 6.74
C THR A 738 44.34 8.76 8.22
N GLU A 739 45.44 8.82 8.98
CA GLU A 739 45.45 8.43 10.40
C GLU A 739 44.39 9.15 11.24
N VAL A 740 44.22 10.46 11.05
CA VAL A 740 43.27 11.28 11.82
C VAL A 740 41.80 10.92 11.56
N ASN A 741 41.44 10.56 10.33
CA ASN A 741 40.06 10.22 9.97
C ASN A 741 39.75 8.76 10.21
N ASP A 742 40.72 7.87 10.06
CA ASP A 742 40.52 6.42 10.20
C ASP A 742 40.51 5.96 11.67
N ILE A 743 41.05 6.78 12.60
CA ILE A 743 40.98 6.53 14.05
C ILE A 743 39.64 7.02 14.66
N CYS A 744 39.01 8.02 14.04
CA CYS A 744 37.71 8.56 14.46
C CYS A 744 36.57 7.67 13.99
#